data_AF-A0A941I629-F1
#
_entry.id   AF-A0A941I629-F1
#
_cell.length_a   1.000
_cell.length_b   1.000
_cell.length_c   1.000
_cell.angle_alpha   90.00
_cell.angle_beta   90.00
_cell.angle_gamma   90.00
#
_symmetry.space_group_name_H-M   'P 1'
#
loop_
_entity.id
_entity.type
_entity.pdbx_description
1 polymer ?
#
loop_
_entity_poly.entity_id
_entity_poly.type
_entity_poly.pdbx_seq_one_letter_code
_entity_poly.pdbx_strand_id
1 'polypeptide(L)'
;MNNFFEQQDHARRESRKLLMLFALAVTAIVVVVNVTLAVAWQYAMRGHGPVRYPQGFFIAITIGVLLFIGLGTLYQIFQLRDGGDAVAEMAGGRLVPPDSTDLHERRLLNVVEEMALASGIACPNVYILDEEDGINAFAAGFQQNQAVVAVTRGTLERLNRDELQGVVGHEFSHILNGDMRMNIQLIGVLFGIQMLALFGRELFEWGARIGGGSRSKDDKGPSIGLIMLVVGIVLFVVGYVGIFFGRLIQSAISRQREFLADASAVQFTRNPQGIGGALQKIGGLSVETGCGSAIQSSKAEQLSHMFLGAARPSFLSGMFATHPPLEERLRRVYGKDVQFVQADVLDDDEFGNEGSSQSSLSSQFSSFSGGSASQQAFTAVQSGLHGDEGFGHHAGHPAQAADNSQLLKSGLAMPDDARALAREPQSAALLVCAMVCDQSQAAQAQQQQQQILRAGLADATALQAALRAAAGISAGQRLPLLDLAMPALKRLPENTRQQLLSVVAALIQADGRVSETEFVLQAILEQRLNPQAARAVKVRYADLVPLRKEVALVLSLVPQGDAATRQQMFMQGAASLRNLQLQATDWINPDQLDYQAVRAALAQLNQLAPLAKPMLIRGMLQMAQAQNSLSSARTHELLRSVCAAIDMPVPDLPAMLQDMS
;
A
#
# COMPACT_ATOMS: atom_id res chain seq x y z
N MET A 1 8.56 -19.37 13.88
CA MET A 1 7.21 -18.98 13.47
C MET A 1 6.92 -17.52 13.81
N ASN A 2 7.98 -16.74 13.98
CA ASN A 2 7.98 -15.58 14.86
C ASN A 2 8.04 -14.28 14.05
N ASN A 3 8.87 -14.14 13.03
CA ASN A 3 9.12 -12.82 12.44
C ASN A 3 7.91 -12.15 11.76
N PHE A 4 7.24 -12.79 10.78
CA PHE A 4 6.14 -12.13 10.04
C PHE A 4 4.87 -11.92 10.89
N PHE A 5 4.52 -12.92 11.70
CA PHE A 5 3.33 -12.86 12.56
C PHE A 5 3.55 -11.99 13.80
N GLU A 6 4.75 -12.00 14.40
CA GLU A 6 5.11 -11.02 15.43
C GLU A 6 5.15 -9.62 14.85
N GLN A 7 5.58 -9.41 13.60
CA GLN A 7 5.51 -8.09 12.95
C GLN A 7 4.05 -7.62 12.78
N GLN A 8 3.11 -8.50 12.41
CA GLN A 8 1.69 -8.16 12.37
C GLN A 8 1.08 -7.92 13.77
N ASP A 9 1.45 -8.70 14.77
CA ASP A 9 1.00 -8.52 16.15
C ASP A 9 1.62 -7.28 16.80
N HIS A 10 2.86 -6.96 16.47
CA HIS A 10 3.56 -5.74 16.84
C HIS A 10 2.86 -4.54 16.22
N ALA A 11 2.60 -4.56 14.91
CA ALA A 11 1.83 -3.52 14.22
C ALA A 11 0.46 -3.28 14.87
N ARG A 12 -0.24 -4.34 15.32
CA ARG A 12 -1.54 -4.20 16.04
C ARG A 12 -1.41 -3.69 17.47
N ARG A 13 -0.38 -4.09 18.21
CA ARG A 13 -0.09 -3.55 19.54
C ARG A 13 0.20 -2.07 19.44
N GLU A 14 0.98 -1.66 18.45
CA GLU A 14 1.26 -0.25 18.17
C GLU A 14 0.01 0.50 17.71
N SER A 15 -0.81 -0.04 16.79
CA SER A 15 -2.09 0.58 16.41
C SER A 15 -3.05 0.73 17.60
N ARG A 16 -3.10 -0.25 18.52
CA ARG A 16 -3.91 -0.16 19.75
C ARG A 16 -3.37 0.89 20.71
N LYS A 17 -2.05 0.96 20.90
CA LYS A 17 -1.41 2.02 21.70
C LYS A 17 -1.74 3.40 21.13
N LEU A 18 -1.63 3.56 19.81
CA LEU A 18 -1.98 4.80 19.12
C LEU A 18 -3.44 5.18 19.33
N LEU A 19 -4.36 4.22 19.20
CA LEU A 19 -5.79 4.45 19.46
C LEU A 19 -6.06 4.87 20.91
N MET A 20 -5.39 4.24 21.89
CA MET A 20 -5.52 4.61 23.31
C MET A 20 -4.99 6.01 23.59
N LEU A 21 -3.82 6.35 23.05
CA LEU A 21 -3.22 7.68 23.20
C LEU A 21 -4.09 8.76 22.52
N PHE A 22 -4.69 8.43 21.38
CA PHE A 22 -5.62 9.31 20.70
C PHE A 22 -6.92 9.53 21.51
N ALA A 23 -7.49 8.46 22.07
CA ALA A 23 -8.65 8.56 22.95
C ALA A 23 -8.37 9.42 24.19
N LEU A 24 -7.15 9.32 24.75
CA LEU A 24 -6.68 10.20 25.82
C LEU A 24 -6.63 11.67 25.37
N ALA A 25 -6.07 11.93 24.18
CA ALA A 25 -5.99 13.29 23.63
C ALA A 25 -7.39 13.90 23.41
N VAL A 26 -8.32 13.15 22.82
CA VAL A 26 -9.72 13.59 22.65
C VAL A 26 -10.39 13.84 24.00
N THR A 27 -10.14 12.98 24.99
CA THR A 27 -10.69 13.17 26.35
C THR A 27 -10.16 14.46 26.97
N ALA A 28 -8.86 14.76 26.83
CA ALA A 28 -8.27 16.00 27.31
C ALA A 28 -8.90 17.23 26.62
N ILE A 29 -9.09 17.18 25.29
CA ILE A 29 -9.78 18.24 24.54
C ILE A 29 -11.20 18.46 25.08
N VAL A 30 -11.98 17.39 25.24
CA VAL A 30 -13.35 17.45 25.78
C VAL A 30 -13.38 18.11 27.16
N VAL A 31 -12.45 17.75 28.05
CA VAL A 31 -12.35 18.35 29.39
C VAL A 31 -12.08 19.85 29.29
N VAL A 32 -11.11 20.27 28.46
CA VAL A 32 -10.78 21.70 28.31
C VAL A 32 -11.95 22.49 27.70
N VAL A 33 -12.64 21.94 26.70
CA VAL A 33 -13.82 22.60 26.10
C VAL A 33 -14.94 22.76 27.14
N ASN A 34 -15.21 21.72 27.93
CA ASN A 34 -16.21 21.79 29.01
C ASN A 34 -15.88 22.87 30.04
N VAL A 35 -14.62 22.94 30.50
CA VAL A 35 -14.17 23.97 31.44
C VAL A 35 -14.31 25.37 30.83
N THR A 36 -13.91 25.53 29.57
CA THR A 36 -13.98 26.81 28.86
C THR A 36 -15.41 27.32 28.73
N LEU A 37 -16.33 26.46 28.31
CA LEU A 37 -17.74 26.82 28.18
C LEU A 37 -18.42 27.03 29.54
N ALA A 38 -18.01 26.30 30.58
CA ALA A 38 -18.48 26.54 31.94
C ALA A 38 -18.05 27.93 32.46
N VAL A 39 -16.79 28.32 32.22
CA VAL A 39 -16.29 29.66 32.57
C VAL A 39 -16.99 30.74 31.75
N ALA A 40 -17.19 30.52 30.45
CA ALA A 40 -17.94 31.42 29.58
C ALA A 40 -19.39 31.60 30.05
N TRP A 41 -20.05 30.52 30.46
CA TRP A 41 -21.39 30.56 31.07
C TRP A 41 -21.38 31.35 32.38
N GLN A 42 -20.45 31.06 33.29
CA GLN A 42 -20.32 31.83 34.52
C GLN A 42 -20.15 33.33 34.26
N TYR A 43 -19.36 33.70 33.26
CA TYR A 43 -19.16 35.09 32.85
C TYR A 43 -20.43 35.70 32.26
N ALA A 44 -21.14 34.98 31.38
CA ALA A 44 -22.39 35.41 30.76
C ALA A 44 -23.52 35.65 31.78
N MET A 45 -23.59 34.83 32.83
CA MET A 45 -24.61 34.91 33.87
C MET A 45 -24.25 35.87 35.01
N ARG A 46 -23.09 36.55 34.94
CA ARG A 46 -22.74 37.59 35.93
C ARG A 46 -23.86 38.65 35.96
N GLY A 47 -24.31 38.98 37.17
CA GLY A 47 -25.39 39.94 37.39
C GLY A 47 -26.82 39.37 37.43
N HIS A 48 -27.02 38.07 37.14
CA HIS A 48 -28.34 37.43 37.11
C HIS A 48 -28.62 36.51 38.32
N GLY A 49 -27.83 36.59 39.40
CA GLY A 49 -27.98 35.78 40.62
C GLY A 49 -26.97 34.61 40.73
N PRO A 50 -27.21 33.61 41.61
CA PRO A 50 -26.31 32.47 41.76
C PRO A 50 -26.26 31.65 40.47
N VAL A 51 -25.05 31.53 39.90
CA VAL A 51 -24.84 30.80 38.64
C VAL A 51 -25.15 29.32 38.86
N ARG A 52 -26.18 28.83 38.17
CA ARG A 52 -26.51 27.40 38.08
C ARG A 52 -26.31 26.94 36.64
N TYR A 53 -25.76 25.75 36.48
CA TYR A 53 -25.69 25.10 35.18
C TYR A 53 -27.01 24.39 34.89
N PRO A 54 -27.54 24.48 33.66
CA PRO A 54 -28.68 23.68 33.24
C PRO A 54 -28.44 22.18 33.44
N GLN A 55 -29.51 21.42 33.67
CA GLN A 55 -29.41 19.96 33.79
C GLN A 55 -28.85 19.38 32.48
N GLY A 56 -27.78 18.58 32.58
CA GLY A 56 -27.12 17.99 31.42
C GLY A 56 -26.14 18.91 30.68
N PHE A 57 -25.81 20.11 31.18
CA PHE A 57 -24.89 21.05 30.53
C PHE A 57 -23.58 20.41 30.05
N PHE A 58 -22.84 19.74 30.94
CA PHE A 58 -21.57 19.08 30.60
C PHE A 58 -21.75 17.87 29.68
N ILE A 59 -22.85 17.14 29.82
CA ILE A 59 -23.15 15.97 28.98
C ILE A 59 -23.43 16.43 27.54
N ALA A 60 -24.24 17.47 27.37
CA ALA A 60 -24.57 18.04 26.08
C ALA A 60 -23.33 18.57 25.35
N ILE A 61 -22.45 19.31 26.05
CA ILE A 61 -21.18 19.78 25.49
C ILE A 61 -20.29 18.60 25.07
N THR A 62 -20.14 17.61 25.95
CA THR A 62 -19.33 16.42 25.67
C THR A 62 -19.81 15.67 24.44
N ILE A 63 -21.12 15.41 24.34
CA ILE A 63 -21.72 14.77 23.17
C ILE A 63 -21.51 15.64 21.93
N GLY A 64 -21.71 16.96 22.03
CA GLY A 64 -21.52 17.90 20.92
C GLY A 64 -20.10 17.89 20.38
N VAL A 65 -19.09 17.94 21.25
CA VAL A 65 -17.66 17.92 20.85
C VAL A 65 -17.29 16.57 20.24
N LEU A 66 -17.70 15.46 20.86
CA LEU A 66 -17.43 14.11 20.33
C LEU A 66 -18.10 13.88 18.98
N LEU A 67 -19.34 14.36 18.81
CA LEU A 67 -20.06 14.30 17.55
C LEU A 67 -19.40 15.18 16.50
N PHE A 68 -18.93 16.38 16.85
CA PHE A 68 -18.23 17.26 15.92
C PHE A 68 -16.92 16.64 15.41
N ILE A 69 -16.06 16.16 16.30
CA ILE A 69 -14.80 15.48 15.95
C ILE A 69 -15.09 14.18 15.17
N GLY A 70 -16.09 13.42 15.62
CA GLY A 70 -16.49 12.14 15.00
C GLY A 70 -17.05 12.33 13.59
N LEU A 71 -17.90 13.33 13.38
CA LEU A 71 -18.43 13.67 12.06
C LEU A 71 -17.33 14.19 11.13
N GLY A 72 -16.42 15.03 11.62
CA GLY A 72 -15.25 15.47 10.84
C GLY A 72 -14.37 14.30 10.41
N THR A 73 -14.10 13.38 11.34
CA THR A 73 -13.34 12.15 11.07
C THR A 73 -14.05 11.28 10.02
N LEU A 74 -15.36 11.08 10.18
CA LEU A 74 -16.16 10.26 9.27
C LEU A 74 -16.25 10.90 7.87
N TYR A 75 -16.40 12.22 7.81
CA TYR A 75 -16.41 12.99 6.56
C TYR A 75 -15.10 12.79 5.80
N GLN A 76 -13.95 12.91 6.48
CA GLN A 76 -12.66 12.73 5.83
C GLN A 76 -12.40 11.29 5.39
N ILE A 77 -12.74 10.30 6.22
CA ILE A 77 -12.64 8.88 5.83
C ILE A 77 -13.55 8.57 4.64
N PHE A 78 -14.73 9.18 4.58
CA PHE A 78 -15.64 9.03 3.46
C PHE A 78 -15.09 9.68 2.19
N GLN A 79 -14.45 10.84 2.29
CA GLN A 79 -13.77 11.49 1.16
C GLN A 79 -12.63 10.63 0.62
N LEU A 80 -11.91 9.92 1.49
CA LEU A 80 -10.81 9.02 1.12
C LEU A 80 -11.24 7.59 0.80
N ARG A 81 -12.55 7.30 0.74
CA ARG A 81 -13.06 5.92 0.58
C ARG A 81 -12.73 5.28 -0.76
N ASP A 82 -12.45 6.10 -1.77
CA ASP A 82 -12.19 5.66 -3.13
C ASP A 82 -10.73 5.20 -3.32
N GLY A 83 -9.95 5.13 -2.23
CA GLY A 83 -8.69 4.39 -2.16
C GLY A 83 -7.45 5.28 -2.27
N GLY A 84 -6.36 4.70 -2.79
CA GLY A 84 -5.09 5.41 -2.94
C GLY A 84 -5.18 6.55 -3.94
N ASP A 85 -5.92 6.38 -5.04
CA ASP A 85 -6.10 7.40 -6.09
C ASP A 85 -6.68 8.70 -5.50
N ALA A 86 -7.68 8.60 -4.62
CA ALA A 86 -8.27 9.76 -3.94
C ALA A 86 -7.27 10.51 -3.03
N VAL A 87 -6.34 9.79 -2.40
CA VAL A 87 -5.28 10.40 -1.58
C VAL A 87 -4.27 11.12 -2.46
N ALA A 88 -3.88 10.52 -3.59
CA ALA A 88 -2.94 11.11 -4.53
C ALA A 88 -3.51 12.37 -5.19
N GLU A 89 -4.76 12.33 -5.65
CA GLU A 89 -5.47 13.50 -6.21
C GLU A 89 -5.66 14.59 -5.15
N MET A 90 -5.96 14.20 -3.90
CA MET A 90 -6.05 15.15 -2.79
C MET A 90 -4.72 15.87 -2.54
N ALA A 91 -3.59 15.20 -2.78
CA ALA A 91 -2.26 15.79 -2.69
C ALA A 91 -1.91 16.72 -3.87
N GLY A 92 -2.75 16.76 -4.92
CA GLY A 92 -2.47 17.48 -6.17
C GLY A 92 -1.76 16.63 -7.22
N GLY A 93 -1.76 15.30 -7.06
CA GLY A 93 -1.10 14.39 -8.00
C GLY A 93 -1.85 14.25 -9.32
N ARG A 94 -1.10 14.25 -10.43
CA ARG A 94 -1.54 13.88 -11.77
C ARG A 94 -1.18 12.41 -12.04
N LEU A 95 -2.15 11.63 -12.52
CA LEU A 95 -1.92 10.24 -12.91
C LEU A 95 -0.99 10.17 -14.13
N VAL A 96 0.04 9.32 -14.05
CA VAL A 96 0.98 9.05 -15.14
C VAL A 96 0.42 7.95 -16.05
N PRO A 97 0.26 8.21 -17.36
CA PRO A 97 -0.17 7.19 -18.29
C PRO A 97 0.95 6.14 -18.51
N PRO A 98 0.67 4.82 -18.47
CA PRO A 98 1.69 3.78 -18.71
C PRO A 98 2.34 3.85 -20.10
N ASP A 99 1.67 4.49 -21.06
CA ASP A 99 2.12 4.77 -22.42
C ASP A 99 2.80 6.14 -22.57
N SER A 100 3.22 6.77 -21.45
CA SER A 100 3.90 8.06 -21.50
C SER A 100 5.14 8.03 -22.40
N THR A 101 5.35 9.11 -23.13
CA THR A 101 6.52 9.31 -24.00
C THR A 101 7.62 10.12 -23.32
N ASP A 102 7.32 10.77 -22.20
CA ASP A 102 8.26 11.55 -21.40
C ASP A 102 9.33 10.64 -20.77
N LEU A 103 10.61 11.05 -20.86
CA LEU A 103 11.73 10.23 -20.39
C LEU A 103 11.72 10.02 -18.87
N HIS A 104 11.37 11.05 -18.11
CA HIS A 104 11.30 11.00 -16.65
C HIS A 104 10.15 10.13 -16.19
N GLU A 105 8.98 10.28 -16.81
CA GLU A 105 7.81 9.45 -16.52
C GLU A 105 8.06 7.98 -16.88
N ARG A 106 8.69 7.70 -18.02
CA ARG A 106 9.06 6.34 -18.43
C ARG A 106 10.05 5.69 -17.47
N ARG A 107 11.06 6.44 -17.02
CA ARG A 107 12.02 5.97 -16.03
C ARG A 107 11.33 5.61 -14.72
N LEU A 108 10.44 6.48 -14.23
CA LEU A 108 9.64 6.21 -13.04
C LEU A 108 8.78 4.95 -13.19
N LEU A 109 8.04 4.83 -14.30
CA LEU A 109 7.21 3.66 -14.58
C LEU A 109 8.04 2.37 -14.59
N ASN A 110 9.19 2.36 -15.26
CA ASN A 110 10.09 1.20 -15.27
C ASN A 110 10.58 0.84 -13.86
N VAL A 111 10.99 1.84 -13.05
CA VAL A 111 11.41 1.61 -11.66
C VAL A 111 10.28 1.03 -10.81
N VAL A 112 9.06 1.54 -10.95
CA VAL A 112 7.88 1.03 -10.24
C VAL A 112 7.55 -0.41 -10.68
N GLU A 113 7.62 -0.70 -11.98
CA GLU A 113 7.45 -2.06 -12.51
C GLU A 113 8.49 -3.03 -11.93
N GLU A 114 9.76 -2.62 -11.88
CA GLU A 114 10.84 -3.41 -11.29
C GLU A 114 10.65 -3.68 -9.81
N MET A 115 10.21 -2.68 -9.05
CA MET A 115 9.93 -2.83 -7.62
C MET A 115 8.72 -3.73 -7.38
N ALA A 116 7.67 -3.64 -8.21
CA ALA A 116 6.52 -4.54 -8.15
C ALA A 116 6.91 -6.00 -8.40
N LEU A 117 7.78 -6.25 -9.38
CA LEU A 117 8.34 -7.58 -9.64
C LEU A 117 9.21 -8.08 -8.49
N ALA A 118 10.09 -7.23 -7.96
CA ALA A 118 11.00 -7.58 -6.86
C ALA A 118 10.27 -7.88 -5.55
N SER A 119 9.20 -7.13 -5.27
CA SER A 119 8.40 -7.26 -4.05
C SER A 119 7.24 -8.26 -4.20
N GLY A 120 6.96 -8.74 -5.41
CA GLY A 120 5.89 -9.69 -5.70
C GLY A 120 4.48 -9.12 -5.52
N ILE A 121 4.28 -7.82 -5.73
CA ILE A 121 2.96 -7.18 -5.66
C ILE A 121 2.51 -6.68 -7.03
N ALA A 122 1.20 -6.41 -7.15
CA ALA A 122 0.63 -5.75 -8.32
C ALA A 122 1.33 -4.42 -8.62
N CYS A 123 1.60 -4.12 -9.89
CA CYS A 123 2.09 -2.78 -10.25
C CYS A 123 1.05 -1.72 -9.83
N PRO A 124 1.40 -0.78 -8.94
CA PRO A 124 0.50 0.28 -8.51
C PRO A 124 0.30 1.33 -9.61
N ASN A 125 -0.77 2.13 -9.50
CA ASN A 125 -0.88 3.34 -10.30
C ASN A 125 0.16 4.35 -9.84
N VAL A 126 0.68 5.14 -10.78
CA VAL A 126 1.76 6.09 -10.53
C VAL A 126 1.26 7.53 -10.70
N TYR A 127 1.54 8.39 -9.74
CA TYR A 127 1.16 9.80 -9.75
C TYR A 127 2.40 10.70 -9.63
N ILE A 128 2.32 11.89 -10.24
CA ILE A 128 3.33 12.94 -10.11
C ILE A 128 2.70 14.19 -9.52
N LEU A 129 3.34 14.78 -8.52
CA LEU A 129 2.99 16.10 -7.99
C LEU A 129 3.84 17.14 -8.73
N ASP A 130 3.26 17.69 -9.80
CA ASP A 130 3.97 18.56 -10.76
C ASP A 130 4.42 19.90 -10.15
N GLU A 131 3.69 20.42 -9.16
CA GLU A 131 3.94 21.73 -8.54
C GLU A 131 4.94 21.67 -7.37
N GLU A 132 5.59 20.53 -7.14
CA GLU A 132 6.41 20.28 -5.95
C GLU A 132 7.88 20.00 -6.28
N ASP A 133 8.76 20.92 -5.90
CA ASP A 133 10.21 20.87 -6.19
C ASP A 133 11.04 20.08 -5.17
N GLY A 134 10.46 19.76 -4.00
CA GLY A 134 11.12 18.96 -2.97
C GLY A 134 11.29 17.51 -3.41
N ILE A 135 12.28 16.80 -2.87
CA ILE A 135 12.45 15.34 -3.12
C ILE A 135 11.56 14.59 -2.15
N ASN A 136 10.49 13.97 -2.66
CA ASN A 136 9.50 13.28 -1.88
C ASN A 136 8.74 12.19 -2.68
N ALA A 137 8.25 11.18 -1.97
CA ALA A 137 7.40 10.12 -2.47
C ALA A 137 6.45 9.64 -1.36
N PHE A 138 5.34 9.00 -1.74
CA PHE A 138 4.47 8.32 -0.80
C PHE A 138 3.66 7.20 -1.46
N ALA A 139 3.31 6.16 -0.69
CA ALA A 139 2.33 5.15 -1.07
C ALA A 139 0.99 5.30 -0.33
N ALA A 140 -0.13 5.12 -1.05
CA ALA A 140 -1.48 5.22 -0.48
C ALA A 140 -2.41 4.10 -0.95
N GLY A 141 -3.34 3.67 -0.09
CA GLY A 141 -4.34 2.64 -0.40
C GLY A 141 -4.87 1.92 0.84
N PHE A 142 -6.06 1.32 0.74
CA PHE A 142 -6.58 0.46 1.82
C PHE A 142 -6.09 -0.99 1.73
N GLN A 143 -5.67 -1.39 0.53
CA GLN A 143 -5.24 -2.74 0.18
C GLN A 143 -4.02 -2.68 -0.73
N GLN A 144 -3.18 -3.71 -0.69
CA GLN A 144 -1.94 -3.79 -1.48
C GLN A 144 -2.21 -3.82 -2.99
N ASN A 145 -3.23 -4.57 -3.42
CA ASN A 145 -3.65 -4.69 -4.83
C ASN A 145 -4.14 -3.36 -5.45
N GLN A 146 -4.26 -2.33 -4.62
CA GLN A 146 -4.83 -1.04 -4.92
C GLN A 146 -4.00 0.11 -4.37
N ALA A 147 -2.74 -0.19 -4.08
CA ALA A 147 -1.79 0.84 -3.78
C ALA A 147 -1.62 1.76 -4.99
N VAL A 148 -1.35 3.03 -4.69
CA VAL A 148 -0.79 3.99 -5.62
C VAL A 148 0.55 4.44 -5.07
N VAL A 149 1.46 4.81 -5.96
CA VAL A 149 2.74 5.44 -5.62
C VAL A 149 2.74 6.83 -6.24
N ALA A 150 2.98 7.85 -5.43
CA ALA A 150 3.09 9.22 -5.88
C ALA A 150 4.51 9.74 -5.62
N VAL A 151 5.07 10.47 -6.57
CA VAL A 151 6.37 11.14 -6.44
C VAL A 151 6.24 12.62 -6.79
N THR A 152 7.08 13.47 -6.22
CA THR A 152 7.15 14.89 -6.61
C THR A 152 7.98 15.09 -7.87
N ARG A 153 7.79 16.23 -8.54
CA ARG A 153 8.63 16.63 -9.67
C ARG A 153 10.10 16.71 -9.29
N GLY A 154 10.41 17.25 -8.10
CA GLY A 154 11.77 17.28 -7.56
C GLY A 154 12.43 15.90 -7.45
N THR A 155 11.68 14.85 -7.13
CA THR A 155 12.19 13.47 -7.10
C THR A 155 12.61 12.99 -8.48
N LEU A 156 11.87 13.35 -9.53
CA LEU A 156 12.21 12.96 -10.89
C LEU A 156 13.42 13.72 -11.41
N GLU A 157 13.46 15.03 -11.19
CA GLU A 157 14.50 15.89 -11.79
C GLU A 157 15.85 15.82 -11.06
N ARG A 158 15.87 15.47 -9.76
CA ARG A 158 17.09 15.53 -8.93
C ARG A 158 17.68 14.17 -8.55
N LEU A 159 16.90 13.08 -8.65
CA LEU A 159 17.39 11.74 -8.35
C LEU A 159 17.83 11.02 -9.62
N ASN A 160 18.97 10.33 -9.55
CA ASN A 160 19.36 9.40 -10.59
C ASN A 160 18.51 8.11 -10.51
N ARG A 161 18.72 7.18 -11.44
CA ARG A 161 17.92 5.96 -11.54
C ARG A 161 18.01 5.09 -10.27
N ASP A 162 19.20 4.89 -9.73
CA ASP A 162 19.44 4.07 -8.54
C ASP A 162 18.83 4.69 -7.28
N GLU A 163 18.95 6.01 -7.14
CA GLU A 163 18.35 6.78 -6.06
C GLU A 163 16.82 6.74 -6.11
N LEU A 164 16.25 6.90 -7.31
CA LEU A 164 14.81 6.75 -7.54
C LEU A 164 14.35 5.34 -7.19
N GLN A 165 15.11 4.31 -7.56
CA GLN A 165 14.81 2.92 -7.22
C GLN A 165 14.88 2.68 -5.71
N GLY A 166 15.82 3.31 -5.00
CA GLY A 166 15.91 3.28 -3.54
C GLY A 166 14.67 3.89 -2.87
N VAL A 167 14.25 5.07 -3.34
CA VAL A 167 13.05 5.78 -2.85
C VAL A 167 11.78 4.96 -3.11
N VAL A 168 11.58 4.48 -4.34
CA VAL A 168 10.41 3.66 -4.67
C VAL A 168 10.45 2.35 -3.89
N GLY A 169 11.61 1.70 -3.75
CA GLY A 169 11.75 0.49 -2.93
C GLY A 169 11.36 0.69 -1.46
N HIS A 170 11.65 1.87 -0.89
CA HIS A 170 11.20 2.27 0.45
C HIS A 170 9.67 2.34 0.51
N GLU A 171 9.02 3.00 -0.45
CA GLU A 171 7.54 3.08 -0.52
C GLU A 171 6.88 1.70 -0.69
N PHE A 172 7.49 0.80 -1.45
CA PHE A 172 7.01 -0.59 -1.59
C PHE A 172 7.07 -1.36 -0.27
N SER A 173 8.00 -1.05 0.64
CA SER A 173 8.01 -1.61 1.98
C SER A 173 6.76 -1.19 2.78
N HIS A 174 6.32 0.06 2.67
CA HIS A 174 5.08 0.53 3.31
C HIS A 174 3.83 -0.14 2.73
N ILE A 175 3.82 -0.46 1.43
CA ILE A 175 2.74 -1.23 0.80
C ILE A 175 2.71 -2.65 1.39
N LEU A 176 3.85 -3.35 1.39
CA LEU A 176 3.96 -4.73 1.88
C LEU A 176 3.63 -4.88 3.37
N ASN A 177 4.06 -3.93 4.19
CA ASN A 177 3.82 -3.93 5.63
C ASN A 177 2.42 -3.41 6.02
N GLY A 178 1.64 -2.89 5.06
CA GLY A 178 0.26 -2.47 5.26
C GLY A 178 0.13 -1.14 6.01
N ASP A 179 1.15 -0.29 5.94
CA ASP A 179 1.24 1.01 6.61
C ASP A 179 0.18 1.99 6.09
N MET A 180 -0.15 1.88 4.80
CA MET A 180 -1.06 2.77 4.10
C MET A 180 -2.44 2.89 4.76
N ARG A 181 -3.03 1.77 5.22
CA ARG A 181 -4.35 1.79 5.87
C ARG A 181 -4.33 2.57 7.18
N MET A 182 -3.27 2.39 7.97
CA MET A 182 -3.08 3.12 9.21
C MET A 182 -2.89 4.61 8.92
N ASN A 183 -2.12 4.95 7.88
CA ASN A 183 -1.90 6.34 7.45
C ASN A 183 -3.20 7.03 7.01
N ILE A 184 -4.10 6.34 6.28
CA ILE A 184 -5.42 6.89 5.91
C ILE A 184 -6.30 7.12 7.14
N GLN A 185 -6.31 6.17 8.09
CA GLN A 185 -7.06 6.34 9.35
C GLN A 185 -6.55 7.54 10.15
N LEU A 186 -5.23 7.72 10.20
CA LEU A 186 -4.59 8.86 10.85
C LEU A 186 -4.99 10.19 10.20
N ILE A 187 -5.02 10.27 8.86
CA ILE A 187 -5.52 11.47 8.14
C ILE A 187 -6.92 11.84 8.62
N GLY A 188 -7.84 10.86 8.63
CA GLY A 188 -9.23 11.12 9.02
C GLY A 188 -9.36 11.62 10.45
N VAL A 189 -8.65 10.96 11.35
CA VAL A 189 -8.69 11.23 12.79
C VAL A 189 -8.05 12.60 13.13
N LEU A 190 -6.91 12.92 12.52
CA LEU A 190 -6.26 14.22 12.66
C LEU A 190 -7.12 15.35 12.08
N PHE A 191 -7.80 15.11 10.94
CA PHE A 191 -8.75 16.06 10.36
C PHE A 191 -9.91 16.35 11.32
N GLY A 192 -10.45 15.33 12.00
CA GLY A 192 -11.49 15.52 13.01
C GLY A 192 -11.08 16.46 14.14
N ILE A 193 -9.84 16.38 14.63
CA ILE A 193 -9.31 17.34 15.62
C ILE A 193 -9.05 18.70 14.98
N GLN A 194 -8.48 18.74 13.78
CA GLN A 194 -8.17 19.97 13.06
C GLN A 194 -9.41 20.82 12.81
N MET A 195 -10.56 20.19 12.57
CA MET A 195 -11.83 20.90 12.46
C MET A 195 -12.15 21.75 13.68
N LEU A 196 -11.75 21.33 14.89
CA LEU A 196 -11.95 22.10 16.11
C LEU A 196 -11.08 23.36 16.13
N ALA A 197 -9.83 23.25 15.67
CA ALA A 197 -8.94 24.40 15.54
C ALA A 197 -9.46 25.40 14.50
N LEU A 198 -9.92 24.90 13.33
CA LEU A 198 -10.50 25.71 12.28
C LEU A 198 -11.78 26.41 12.75
N PHE A 199 -12.66 25.70 13.45
CA PHE A 199 -13.86 26.27 14.03
C PHE A 199 -13.54 27.34 15.08
N GLY A 200 -12.55 27.09 15.95
CA GLY A 200 -12.06 28.09 16.91
C GLY A 200 -11.53 29.34 16.22
N ARG A 201 -10.83 29.17 15.09
CA ARG A 201 -10.34 30.28 14.26
C ARG A 201 -11.47 31.17 13.76
N GLU A 202 -12.44 30.57 13.07
CA GLU A 202 -13.61 31.28 12.56
C GLU A 202 -14.37 31.99 13.71
N LEU A 203 -14.51 31.32 14.86
CA LEU A 203 -15.22 31.86 16.01
C LEU A 203 -14.54 33.09 16.61
N PHE A 204 -13.21 33.09 16.76
CA PHE A 204 -12.52 34.27 17.29
C PHE A 204 -12.45 35.40 16.27
N GLU A 205 -12.26 35.10 14.97
CA GLU A 205 -12.28 36.11 13.91
C GLU A 205 -13.64 36.81 13.86
N TRP A 206 -14.73 36.07 14.02
CA TRP A 206 -16.07 36.62 14.13
C TRP A 206 -16.28 37.43 15.42
N GLY A 207 -15.80 36.92 16.56
CA GLY A 207 -15.82 37.61 17.84
C GLY A 207 -15.06 38.95 17.81
N ALA A 208 -13.92 39.02 17.12
CA ALA A 208 -13.14 40.24 16.93
C ALA A 208 -13.89 41.29 16.09
N ARG A 209 -14.57 40.86 15.01
CA ARG A 209 -15.36 41.75 14.14
C ARG A 209 -16.59 42.32 14.86
N ILE A 210 -17.28 41.50 15.65
CA ILE A 210 -18.48 41.93 16.39
C ILE A 210 -18.10 42.74 17.65
N GLY A 211 -16.98 42.41 18.30
CA GLY A 211 -16.50 43.09 19.49
C GLY A 211 -15.94 44.50 19.26
N GLY A 212 -15.65 44.89 18.01
CA GLY A 212 -15.15 46.22 17.63
C GLY A 212 -16.22 47.29 17.40
N GLY A 213 -17.51 46.94 17.42
CA GLY A 213 -18.63 47.87 17.24
C GLY A 213 -18.93 48.70 18.49
N SER A 214 -18.99 50.02 18.33
CA SER A 214 -19.29 51.07 19.33
C SER A 214 -20.12 50.61 20.55
N ARG A 215 -19.47 50.56 21.73
CA ARG A 215 -20.13 50.42 23.03
C ARG A 215 -21.04 51.63 23.29
N SER A 216 -22.35 51.42 23.34
CA SER A 216 -23.23 52.33 24.08
C SER A 216 -22.92 52.22 25.57
N LYS A 217 -22.80 53.35 26.27
CA LYS A 217 -22.37 53.46 27.66
C LYS A 217 -23.35 52.84 28.68
N ASP A 218 -24.52 52.42 28.23
CA ASP A 218 -25.65 52.01 29.08
C ASP A 218 -25.85 50.48 29.19
N ASP A 219 -25.17 49.66 28.40
CA ASP A 219 -25.28 48.20 28.50
C ASP A 219 -24.26 47.62 29.51
N LYS A 220 -24.76 47.22 30.68
CA LYS A 220 -23.98 46.56 31.75
C LYS A 220 -23.83 45.04 31.55
N GLY A 221 -24.20 44.52 30.39
CA GLY A 221 -24.13 43.10 30.06
C GLY A 221 -22.74 42.66 29.56
N PRO A 222 -22.34 41.39 29.77
CA PRO A 222 -21.12 40.84 29.19
C PRO A 222 -21.22 40.83 27.66
N SER A 223 -20.22 41.40 26.97
CA SER A 223 -20.23 41.50 25.51
C SER A 223 -20.09 40.12 24.87
N ILE A 224 -21.10 39.69 24.12
CA ILE A 224 -21.12 38.42 23.37
C ILE A 224 -19.88 38.29 22.47
N GLY A 225 -19.44 39.38 21.84
CA GLY A 225 -18.22 39.38 21.01
C GLY A 225 -16.94 38.99 21.77
N LEU A 226 -16.79 39.43 23.03
CA LEU A 226 -15.66 39.04 23.88
C LEU A 226 -15.73 37.55 24.28
N ILE A 227 -16.92 37.04 24.56
CA ILE A 227 -17.12 35.63 24.87
C ILE A 227 -16.73 34.76 23.66
N MET A 228 -17.23 35.11 22.47
CA MET A 228 -16.90 34.40 21.22
C MET A 228 -15.41 34.48 20.89
N LEU A 229 -14.77 35.64 21.10
CA LEU A 229 -13.32 35.82 20.94
C LEU A 229 -12.53 34.87 21.84
N VAL A 230 -12.80 34.87 23.15
CA VAL A 230 -12.07 34.06 24.12
C VAL A 230 -12.30 32.57 23.90
N VAL A 231 -13.55 32.15 23.68
CA VAL A 231 -13.88 30.75 23.38
C VAL A 231 -13.19 30.31 22.08
N GLY A 232 -13.23 31.14 21.04
CA GLY A 232 -12.58 30.85 19.76
C GLY A 232 -11.07 30.68 19.89
N ILE A 233 -10.39 31.57 20.63
CA ILE A 233 -8.94 31.46 20.92
C ILE A 233 -8.64 30.14 21.64
N VAL A 234 -9.42 29.79 22.67
CA VAL A 234 -9.18 28.55 23.42
C VAL A 234 -9.40 27.33 22.53
N LEU A 235 -10.48 27.29 21.73
CA LEU A 235 -10.73 26.20 20.79
C LEU A 235 -9.63 26.07 19.74
N PHE A 236 -9.14 27.19 19.22
CA PHE A 236 -8.02 27.24 18.29
C PHE A 236 -6.75 26.63 18.91
N VAL A 237 -6.37 27.09 20.10
CA VAL A 237 -5.18 26.59 20.81
C VAL A 237 -5.33 25.12 21.16
N VAL A 238 -6.46 24.70 21.75
CA VAL A 238 -6.71 23.30 22.14
C VAL A 238 -6.71 22.38 20.93
N GLY A 239 -7.30 22.80 19.81
CA GLY A 239 -7.24 22.05 18.56
C GLY A 239 -5.80 21.87 18.06
N TYR A 240 -5.00 22.94 18.03
CA TYR A 240 -3.58 22.88 17.66
C TYR A 240 -2.74 22.03 18.61
N VAL A 241 -3.00 22.09 19.92
CA VAL A 241 -2.38 21.23 20.93
C VAL A 241 -2.77 19.76 20.69
N GLY A 242 -4.03 19.49 20.32
CA GLY A 242 -4.48 18.16 19.95
C GLY A 242 -3.74 17.60 18.73
N ILE A 243 -3.57 18.42 17.69
CA ILE A 243 -2.76 18.07 16.51
C ILE A 243 -1.30 17.81 16.90
N PHE A 244 -0.74 18.66 17.76
CA PHE A 244 0.62 18.53 18.27
C PHE A 244 0.85 17.18 18.95
N PHE A 245 -0.02 16.78 19.89
CA PHE A 245 0.09 15.48 20.54
C PHE A 245 -0.18 14.33 19.57
N GLY A 246 -1.12 14.49 18.64
CA GLY A 246 -1.36 13.52 17.57
C GLY A 246 -0.10 13.22 16.76
N ARG A 247 0.64 14.27 16.35
CA ARG A 247 1.91 14.13 15.63
C ARG A 247 3.01 13.48 16.46
N LEU A 248 3.10 13.83 17.75
CA LEU A 248 4.11 13.25 18.64
C LEU A 248 3.89 11.73 18.82
N ILE A 249 2.63 11.32 19.02
CA ILE A 249 2.24 9.90 19.12
C ILE A 249 2.59 9.16 17.83
N GLN A 250 2.27 9.76 16.68
CA GLN A 250 2.54 9.18 15.38
C GLN A 250 4.04 9.03 15.10
N SER A 251 4.83 10.07 15.35
CA SER A 251 6.28 10.08 15.14
C SER A 251 6.97 8.98 15.97
N ALA A 252 6.53 8.73 17.21
CA ALA A 252 7.08 7.68 18.04
C ALA A 252 6.87 6.27 17.44
N ILE A 253 5.75 6.06 16.75
CA ILE A 253 5.38 4.76 16.17
C ILE A 253 5.92 4.59 14.74
N SER A 254 6.06 5.67 13.98
CA SER A 254 6.58 5.64 12.60
C SER A 254 8.08 5.35 12.55
N ARG A 255 8.92 5.90 13.44
CA ARG A 255 10.39 5.77 13.36
C ARG A 255 10.92 4.35 13.16
N GLN A 256 10.37 3.37 13.87
CA GLN A 256 10.81 1.97 13.72
C GLN A 256 10.45 1.40 12.34
N ARG A 257 9.31 1.82 11.78
CA ARG A 257 8.85 1.39 10.45
C ARG A 257 9.71 2.02 9.36
N GLU A 258 10.13 3.27 9.54
CA GLU A 258 11.04 3.95 8.61
C GLU A 258 12.40 3.23 8.50
N PHE A 259 12.98 2.79 9.63
CA PHE A 259 14.23 2.03 9.59
C PHE A 259 14.08 0.66 8.92
N LEU A 260 12.93 0.01 9.14
CA LEU A 260 12.63 -1.24 8.46
C LEU A 260 12.42 -1.02 6.96
N ALA A 261 11.76 0.06 6.57
CA ALA A 261 11.55 0.44 5.18
C ALA A 261 12.87 0.74 4.46
N ASP A 262 13.80 1.45 5.11
CA ASP A 262 15.15 1.67 4.57
C ASP A 262 15.91 0.34 4.35
N ALA A 263 15.85 -0.57 5.32
CA ALA A 263 16.48 -1.88 5.19
C ALA A 263 15.84 -2.72 4.06
N SER A 264 14.51 -2.70 3.94
CA SER A 264 13.78 -3.35 2.84
C SER A 264 14.12 -2.74 1.49
N ALA A 265 14.28 -1.42 1.39
CA ALA A 265 14.71 -0.77 0.16
C ALA A 265 16.08 -1.28 -0.30
N VAL A 266 17.04 -1.42 0.62
CA VAL A 266 18.35 -2.04 0.33
C VAL A 266 18.19 -3.52 -0.06
N GLN A 267 17.27 -4.26 0.57
CA GLN A 267 17.01 -5.66 0.23
C GLN A 267 16.43 -5.84 -1.19
N PHE A 268 15.47 -4.99 -1.58
CA PHE A 268 14.83 -5.04 -2.90
C PHE A 268 15.79 -4.62 -4.01
N THR A 269 16.53 -3.53 -3.79
CA THR A 269 17.45 -2.96 -4.78
C THR A 269 18.82 -3.64 -4.80
N ARG A 270 19.20 -4.29 -3.69
CA ARG A 270 20.57 -4.76 -3.41
C ARG A 270 21.62 -3.65 -3.50
N ASN A 271 21.19 -2.39 -3.40
CA ASN A 271 22.04 -1.22 -3.55
C ASN A 271 21.81 -0.23 -2.39
N PRO A 272 22.70 -0.21 -1.38
CA PRO A 272 22.60 0.77 -0.29
C PRO A 272 22.80 2.22 -0.75
N GLN A 273 23.49 2.45 -1.88
CA GLN A 273 23.69 3.79 -2.43
C GLN A 273 22.39 4.38 -3.02
N GLY A 274 21.41 3.56 -3.38
CA GLY A 274 20.13 4.07 -3.89
C GLY A 274 19.40 4.90 -2.82
N ILE A 275 18.92 4.24 -1.76
CA ILE A 275 18.24 4.97 -0.67
C ILE A 275 19.20 5.91 0.08
N GLY A 276 20.46 5.51 0.27
CA GLY A 276 21.46 6.34 0.92
C GLY A 276 21.74 7.65 0.17
N GLY A 277 21.95 7.59 -1.15
CA GLY A 277 22.19 8.77 -2.00
C GLY A 277 21.00 9.72 -2.02
N ALA A 278 19.78 9.18 -2.14
CA ALA A 278 18.56 9.98 -2.07
C ALA A 278 18.46 10.73 -0.72
N LEU A 279 18.74 10.07 0.40
CA LEU A 279 18.73 10.70 1.73
C LEU A 279 19.80 11.78 1.87
N GLN A 280 20.99 11.59 1.28
CA GLN A 280 22.04 12.62 1.26
C GLN A 280 21.58 13.86 0.49
N LYS A 281 20.93 13.69 -0.66
CA LYS A 281 20.38 14.77 -1.50
C LYS A 281 19.24 15.51 -0.82
N ILE A 282 18.33 14.80 -0.14
CA ILE A 282 17.26 15.42 0.66
C ILE A 282 17.85 16.29 1.77
N GLY A 283 18.88 15.78 2.47
CA GLY A 283 19.59 16.55 3.48
C GLY A 283 20.25 17.80 2.91
N GLY A 284 20.92 17.69 1.76
CA GLY A 284 21.56 18.82 1.09
C GLY A 284 20.56 19.88 0.65
N LEU A 285 19.47 19.47 0.00
CA LEU A 285 18.39 20.37 -0.43
C LEU A 285 17.72 21.07 0.76
N SER A 286 17.60 20.38 1.90
CA SER A 286 17.07 20.97 3.14
C SER A 286 17.97 22.09 3.67
N VAL A 287 19.28 21.94 3.57
CA VAL A 287 20.26 22.94 4.02
C VAL A 287 20.31 24.13 3.06
N GLU A 288 20.21 23.89 1.76
CA GLU A 288 20.38 24.92 0.73
C GLU A 288 19.15 25.82 0.54
N THR A 289 17.97 25.22 0.35
CA THR A 289 16.75 25.95 -0.02
C THR A 289 15.72 26.02 1.11
N GLY A 290 15.90 25.21 2.17
CA GLY A 290 14.89 24.99 3.19
C GLY A 290 13.70 24.15 2.72
N CYS A 291 13.66 23.75 1.44
CA CYS A 291 12.59 22.95 0.86
C CYS A 291 12.76 21.45 1.14
N GLY A 292 13.96 20.87 0.99
CA GLY A 292 14.19 19.47 1.34
C GLY A 292 13.17 18.50 0.74
N SER A 293 12.33 17.89 1.58
CA SER A 293 11.18 17.04 1.19
C SER A 293 9.81 17.71 1.40
N ALA A 294 9.76 19.00 1.66
CA ALA A 294 8.52 19.73 1.93
C ALA A 294 7.61 19.77 0.71
N ILE A 295 6.30 19.69 0.97
CA ILE A 295 5.21 19.84 -0.01
C ILE A 295 4.46 21.13 0.32
N GLN A 296 4.18 21.97 -0.67
CA GLN A 296 3.57 23.30 -0.51
C GLN A 296 2.02 23.29 -0.61
N SER A 297 1.42 22.17 -1.01
CA SER A 297 -0.04 22.00 -1.05
C SER A 297 -0.78 22.46 0.22
N SER A 298 -1.96 23.06 0.05
CA SER A 298 -2.85 23.46 1.16
C SER A 298 -3.25 22.29 2.08
N LYS A 299 -3.16 21.05 1.58
CA LYS A 299 -3.41 19.82 2.33
C LYS A 299 -2.13 19.10 2.77
N ALA A 300 -0.94 19.64 2.45
CA ALA A 300 0.35 19.07 2.83
C ALA A 300 0.46 18.89 4.35
N GLU A 301 -0.14 19.79 5.14
CA GLU A 301 -0.15 19.65 6.60
C GLU A 301 -0.86 18.36 7.07
N GLN A 302 -1.92 17.95 6.37
CA GLN A 302 -2.71 16.74 6.67
C GLN A 302 -2.04 15.46 6.12
N LEU A 303 -1.20 15.60 5.09
CA LEU A 303 -0.53 14.49 4.40
C LEU A 303 0.94 14.32 4.82
N SER A 304 1.48 15.23 5.62
CA SER A 304 2.90 15.34 5.97
C SER A 304 3.56 14.07 6.52
N HIS A 305 2.78 13.14 7.06
CA HIS A 305 3.27 11.87 7.59
C HIS A 305 3.36 10.73 6.59
N MET A 306 2.87 10.92 5.36
CA MET A 306 3.01 9.94 4.29
C MET A 306 4.28 10.16 3.48
N PHE A 307 4.87 11.35 3.61
CA PHE A 307 6.00 11.83 2.83
C PHE A 307 7.32 11.22 3.29
N LEU A 308 8.34 11.22 2.44
CA LEU A 308 9.62 10.56 2.68
C LEU A 308 10.54 11.29 3.68
N GLY A 309 10.22 12.55 4.03
CA GLY A 309 10.99 13.36 4.98
C GLY A 309 10.19 14.49 5.63
N ALA A 310 10.74 15.05 6.72
CA ALA A 310 10.06 16.08 7.51
C ALA A 310 9.97 17.43 6.77
N ALA A 311 8.76 18.00 6.75
CA ALA A 311 8.45 19.22 5.99
C ALA A 311 9.17 20.51 6.45
N ARG A 312 9.90 20.54 7.57
CA ARG A 312 10.70 21.71 8.01
C ARG A 312 11.89 21.33 8.92
N PRO A 313 13.13 21.75 8.60
CA PRO A 313 14.21 21.80 9.58
C PRO A 313 14.05 23.08 10.41
N SER A 314 13.70 22.94 11.68
CA SER A 314 13.88 23.99 12.69
C SER A 314 14.65 23.41 13.85
N PHE A 315 15.42 24.22 14.57
CA PHE A 315 16.34 23.80 15.64
C PHE A 315 15.67 22.99 16.79
N LEU A 316 14.33 22.98 16.85
CA LEU A 316 13.51 22.17 17.78
C LEU A 316 12.98 20.84 17.16
N SER A 317 13.28 20.54 15.89
CA SER A 317 12.63 19.53 15.02
C SER A 317 12.95 18.06 15.35
N GLY A 318 14.05 17.74 16.05
CA GLY A 318 14.42 16.33 16.30
C GLY A 318 13.37 15.50 17.05
N MET A 319 12.53 16.15 17.86
CA MET A 319 11.40 15.52 18.55
C MET A 319 10.10 15.53 17.74
N PHE A 320 9.99 16.35 16.70
CA PHE A 320 8.76 16.63 15.94
C PHE A 320 8.77 16.15 14.49
N ALA A 321 9.92 15.69 13.99
CA ALA A 321 10.01 15.07 12.68
C ALA A 321 9.16 13.78 12.65
N THR A 322 8.27 13.69 11.66
CA THR A 322 7.51 12.45 11.38
C THR A 322 8.44 11.31 10.99
N HIS A 323 9.64 11.64 10.49
CA HIS A 323 10.72 10.71 10.14
C HIS A 323 11.88 10.82 11.15
N PRO A 324 12.63 9.73 11.37
CA PRO A 324 13.86 9.80 12.15
C PRO A 324 14.87 10.75 11.47
N PRO A 325 15.83 11.32 12.24
CA PRO A 325 16.87 12.19 11.69
C PRO A 325 17.58 11.54 10.51
N LEU A 326 17.86 12.33 9.46
CA LEU A 326 18.48 11.82 8.22
C LEU A 326 19.86 11.23 8.49
N GLU A 327 20.62 11.83 9.41
CA GLU A 327 21.93 11.35 9.84
C GLU A 327 21.84 9.96 10.48
N GLU A 328 20.80 9.72 11.28
CA GLU A 328 20.58 8.43 11.92
C GLU A 328 20.21 7.35 10.89
N ARG A 329 19.38 7.70 9.89
CA ARG A 329 19.04 6.82 8.76
C ARG A 329 20.29 6.49 7.93
N LEU A 330 21.06 7.52 7.54
CA LEU A 330 22.30 7.36 6.77
C LEU A 330 23.32 6.49 7.51
N ARG A 331 23.47 6.68 8.83
CA ARG A 331 24.36 5.86 9.66
C ARG A 331 23.93 4.40 9.69
N ARG A 332 22.63 4.10 9.71
CA ARG A 332 22.13 2.71 9.65
C ARG A 332 22.30 2.09 8.26
N VAL A 333 22.11 2.86 7.19
CA VAL A 333 22.28 2.38 5.81
C VAL A 333 23.75 2.11 5.48
N TYR A 334 24.65 3.03 5.84
CA TYR A 334 26.08 2.95 5.48
C TYR A 334 26.99 2.37 6.57
N GLY A 335 26.50 2.23 7.81
CA GLY A 335 27.31 1.85 8.97
C GLY A 335 28.29 2.92 9.45
N LYS A 336 28.23 4.12 8.89
CA LYS A 336 29.13 5.25 9.19
C LYS A 336 28.42 6.59 8.98
N ASP A 337 28.95 7.65 9.56
CA ASP A 337 28.45 9.00 9.32
C ASP A 337 28.84 9.45 7.89
N VAL A 338 27.88 10.02 7.17
CA VAL A 338 28.03 10.45 5.77
C VAL A 338 27.50 11.88 5.63
N GLN A 339 28.17 12.69 4.81
CA GLN A 339 27.79 14.08 4.57
C GLN A 339 26.64 14.19 3.57
N PHE A 340 25.85 15.24 3.72
CA PHE A 340 24.84 15.64 2.75
C PHE A 340 25.49 16.15 1.46
N VAL A 341 24.80 15.92 0.34
CA VAL A 341 25.28 16.25 -1.00
C VAL A 341 24.27 17.17 -1.66
N GLN A 342 24.73 18.11 -2.49
CA GLN A 342 23.83 18.96 -3.26
C GLN A 342 22.96 18.11 -4.20
N ALA A 343 21.71 18.53 -4.32
CA ALA A 343 20.70 17.84 -5.10
C ALA A 343 20.40 18.64 -6.36
N ASP A 344 21.40 18.88 -7.20
CA ASP A 344 21.21 19.63 -8.44
C ASP A 344 20.20 18.94 -9.36
N VAL A 345 19.50 19.72 -10.18
CA VAL A 345 18.68 19.19 -11.26
C VAL A 345 19.64 18.53 -12.25
N LEU A 346 19.41 17.25 -12.50
CA LEU A 346 20.23 16.47 -13.42
C LEU A 346 19.86 16.85 -14.85
N ASP A 347 20.86 16.95 -15.74
CA ASP A 347 20.64 17.27 -17.14
C ASP A 347 20.05 16.05 -17.89
N ASP A 348 19.21 16.29 -18.90
CA ASP A 348 18.60 15.24 -19.74
C ASP A 348 19.64 14.27 -20.37
N ASP A 349 20.87 14.76 -20.60
CA ASP A 349 22.00 13.97 -21.12
C ASP A 349 22.62 13.01 -20.09
N GLU A 350 22.58 13.32 -18.78
CA GLU A 350 22.96 12.38 -17.71
C GLU A 350 21.99 11.21 -17.61
N PHE A 351 20.73 11.40 -18.03
CA PHE A 351 19.74 10.33 -18.14
C PHE A 351 19.85 9.55 -19.47
N GLY A 352 20.33 10.19 -20.54
CA GLY A 352 20.47 9.63 -21.88
C GLY A 352 21.74 8.80 -22.11
N ASN A 353 22.81 9.00 -21.33
CA ASN A 353 24.08 8.28 -21.51
C ASN A 353 24.14 6.91 -20.79
N GLU A 354 23.07 6.52 -20.10
CA GLU A 354 22.75 5.11 -19.82
C GLU A 354 21.99 4.44 -20.99
N GLY A 355 21.99 5.08 -22.17
CA GLY A 355 21.47 4.51 -23.40
C GLY A 355 22.18 3.22 -23.79
N SER A 356 21.37 2.23 -24.18
CA SER A 356 21.77 1.00 -24.90
C SER A 356 22.49 -0.11 -24.14
N SER A 357 22.34 -0.19 -22.82
CA SER A 357 22.83 -1.36 -22.08
C SER A 357 21.73 -2.37 -21.74
N GLN A 358 20.97 -2.84 -22.75
CA GLN A 358 20.45 -4.21 -22.67
C GLN A 358 21.60 -5.23 -22.47
N SER A 359 22.85 -4.82 -22.70
CA SER A 359 24.10 -5.55 -22.42
C SER A 359 24.74 -5.33 -21.05
N SER A 360 24.35 -4.32 -20.23
CA SER A 360 24.89 -4.18 -18.86
C SER A 360 24.17 -5.09 -17.87
N LEU A 361 22.91 -5.45 -18.16
CA LEU A 361 22.16 -6.46 -17.42
C LEU A 361 22.82 -7.84 -17.47
N SER A 362 23.59 -8.17 -18.52
CA SER A 362 24.36 -9.40 -18.59
C SER A 362 25.79 -9.25 -18.07
N SER A 363 26.45 -8.09 -18.24
CA SER A 363 27.84 -7.88 -17.80
C SER A 363 27.97 -7.64 -16.29
N GLN A 364 27.05 -6.90 -15.66
CA GLN A 364 27.02 -6.75 -14.21
C GLN A 364 26.60 -8.05 -13.51
N PHE A 365 25.77 -8.90 -14.13
CA PHE A 365 25.38 -10.20 -13.57
C PHE A 365 26.36 -11.35 -13.88
N SER A 366 27.25 -11.23 -14.88
CA SER A 366 28.29 -12.24 -15.15
C SER A 366 29.56 -12.05 -14.32
N SER A 367 29.82 -10.85 -13.77
CA SER A 367 30.86 -10.65 -12.75
C SER A 367 30.51 -11.27 -11.39
N PHE A 368 29.31 -11.84 -11.21
CA PHE A 368 28.89 -12.55 -10.00
C PHE A 368 29.43 -13.99 -9.86
N SER A 369 30.28 -14.45 -10.78
CA SER A 369 30.88 -15.80 -10.68
C SER A 369 32.30 -15.85 -10.12
N GLY A 370 32.92 -14.71 -9.79
CA GLY A 370 34.24 -14.75 -9.13
C GLY A 370 34.75 -13.39 -8.67
N GLY A 371 34.89 -13.20 -7.36
CA GLY A 371 35.60 -12.05 -6.81
C GLY A 371 35.46 -11.91 -5.30
N SER A 372 36.48 -12.35 -4.57
CA SER A 372 36.61 -12.37 -3.10
C SER A 372 36.60 -11.00 -2.40
N ALA A 373 36.46 -9.90 -3.14
CA ALA A 373 36.54 -8.53 -2.61
C ALA A 373 35.21 -8.05 -1.97
N SER A 374 34.06 -8.56 -2.42
CA SER A 374 32.74 -8.21 -1.87
C SER A 374 32.46 -8.87 -0.50
N GLN A 375 33.19 -9.93 -0.16
CA GLN A 375 33.10 -10.58 1.16
C GLN A 375 33.73 -9.77 2.29
N GLN A 376 34.71 -8.89 1.99
CA GLN A 376 35.36 -8.06 3.01
C GLN A 376 34.49 -6.87 3.45
N ALA A 377 33.69 -6.30 2.54
CA ALA A 377 32.72 -5.26 2.90
C ALA A 377 31.55 -5.83 3.73
N PHE A 378 31.13 -7.06 3.44
CA PHE A 378 30.06 -7.75 4.19
C PHE A 378 30.49 -8.17 5.61
N THR A 379 31.76 -8.57 5.80
CA THR A 379 32.30 -8.94 7.13
C THR A 379 32.62 -7.74 8.03
N ALA A 380 32.91 -6.57 7.45
CA ALA A 380 33.09 -5.33 8.22
C ALA A 380 31.76 -4.82 8.82
N VAL A 381 30.64 -5.00 8.12
CA VAL A 381 29.29 -4.67 8.63
C VAL A 381 28.87 -5.67 9.71
N GLN A 382 29.29 -6.93 9.60
CA GLN A 382 28.95 -7.99 10.55
C GLN A 382 29.75 -7.90 11.88
N SER A 383 30.98 -7.39 11.85
CA SER A 383 31.84 -7.29 13.04
C SER A 383 31.58 -6.05 13.90
N GLY A 384 30.91 -5.02 13.38
CA GLY A 384 30.47 -3.84 14.14
C GLY A 384 29.20 -4.02 14.98
N LEU A 385 28.55 -5.20 14.93
CA LEU A 385 27.26 -5.49 15.56
C LEU A 385 27.36 -6.37 16.82
N HIS A 386 28.56 -6.67 17.30
CA HIS A 386 28.76 -7.41 18.55
C HIS A 386 29.16 -6.48 19.69
N GLY A 387 28.16 -5.82 20.27
CA GLY A 387 28.28 -5.05 21.49
C GLY A 387 26.91 -4.80 22.10
N ASP A 388 26.61 -5.60 23.12
CA ASP A 388 25.48 -5.52 24.07
C ASP A 388 24.17 -6.26 23.70
N GLU A 389 23.65 -6.97 24.71
CA GLU A 389 22.69 -8.06 24.61
C GLU A 389 21.26 -7.63 24.22
N GLY A 390 20.66 -8.39 23.30
CA GLY A 390 19.22 -8.37 22.99
C GLY A 390 18.92 -8.01 21.53
N PHE A 391 18.06 -8.79 20.88
CA PHE A 391 17.61 -8.74 19.47
C PHE A 391 18.37 -9.64 18.49
N GLY A 392 17.86 -10.87 18.34
CA GLY A 392 18.21 -11.75 17.24
C GLY A 392 17.40 -11.42 15.99
N HIS A 393 18.05 -10.84 14.98
CA HIS A 393 17.56 -10.80 13.60
C HIS A 393 18.53 -11.56 12.71
N HIS A 394 18.07 -12.66 12.11
CA HIS A 394 18.85 -13.46 11.17
C HIS A 394 19.00 -12.71 9.85
N ALA A 395 20.27 -12.52 9.45
CA ALA A 395 20.67 -12.10 8.13
C ALA A 395 20.04 -13.00 7.03
N GLY A 396 19.59 -12.38 5.94
CA GLY A 396 18.95 -13.07 4.81
C GLY A 396 19.83 -14.17 4.22
N HIS A 397 19.22 -15.33 3.96
CA HIS A 397 19.90 -16.50 3.40
C HIS A 397 20.09 -16.37 1.87
N PRO A 398 21.20 -16.90 1.31
CA PRO A 398 21.52 -16.83 -0.12
C PRO A 398 20.52 -17.55 -1.04
N ALA A 399 19.62 -18.39 -0.51
CA ALA A 399 18.57 -19.05 -1.27
C ALA A 399 17.46 -18.09 -1.76
N GLN A 400 17.13 -17.04 -1.00
CA GLN A 400 16.19 -15.98 -1.41
C GLN A 400 16.71 -15.21 -2.63
N ALA A 401 18.04 -15.11 -2.78
CA ALA A 401 18.65 -14.41 -3.90
C ALA A 401 18.49 -15.18 -5.23
N ALA A 402 18.34 -16.50 -5.18
CA ALA A 402 18.21 -17.37 -6.35
C ALA A 402 16.77 -17.43 -6.89
N ASP A 403 15.77 -17.50 -6.01
CA ASP A 403 14.36 -17.67 -6.41
C ASP A 403 13.76 -16.38 -7.01
N ASN A 404 14.03 -15.23 -6.39
CA ASN A 404 13.69 -13.92 -6.98
C ASN A 404 14.46 -13.65 -8.28
N SER A 405 15.67 -14.19 -8.44
CA SER A 405 16.41 -14.06 -9.70
C SER A 405 15.78 -14.88 -10.83
N GLN A 406 15.08 -15.97 -10.53
CA GLN A 406 14.41 -16.81 -11.52
C GLN A 406 13.11 -16.17 -12.02
N LEU A 407 12.37 -15.51 -11.13
CA LEU A 407 11.19 -14.69 -11.46
C LEU A 407 11.54 -13.40 -12.21
N LEU A 408 12.63 -12.72 -11.83
CA LEU A 408 13.16 -11.59 -12.61
C LEU A 408 13.60 -12.05 -14.00
N LYS A 409 14.29 -13.19 -14.12
CA LYS A 409 14.73 -13.76 -15.41
C LYS A 409 13.55 -14.17 -16.29
N SER A 410 12.44 -14.68 -15.74
CA SER A 410 11.26 -15.03 -16.52
C SER A 410 10.41 -13.82 -16.94
N GLY A 411 10.35 -12.77 -16.13
CA GLY A 411 9.71 -11.49 -16.47
C GLY A 411 10.48 -10.67 -17.52
N LEU A 412 11.82 -10.79 -17.54
CA LEU A 412 12.69 -10.11 -18.50
C LEU A 412 12.71 -10.74 -19.90
N ALA A 413 12.25 -11.99 -20.07
CA ALA A 413 12.17 -12.70 -21.35
C ALA A 413 10.75 -12.70 -21.98
N MET A 414 9.96 -11.63 -21.80
CA MET A 414 8.67 -11.48 -22.47
C MET A 414 8.82 -10.83 -23.86
N PRO A 415 8.02 -11.21 -24.87
CA PRO A 415 8.02 -10.55 -26.17
C PRO A 415 7.69 -9.05 -26.04
N ASP A 416 8.47 -8.19 -26.69
CA ASP A 416 8.29 -6.73 -26.60
C ASP A 416 6.91 -6.29 -27.12
N ASP A 417 6.36 -7.01 -28.10
CA ASP A 417 5.01 -6.79 -28.64
C ASP A 417 3.93 -6.94 -27.54
N ALA A 418 4.05 -7.95 -26.68
CA ALA A 418 3.09 -8.20 -25.61
C ALA A 418 3.18 -7.13 -24.51
N ARG A 419 4.40 -6.68 -24.18
CA ARG A 419 4.62 -5.58 -23.21
C ARG A 419 4.05 -4.27 -23.73
N ALA A 420 4.25 -3.95 -25.01
CA ALA A 420 3.71 -2.74 -25.62
C ALA A 420 2.18 -2.71 -25.57
N LEU A 421 1.53 -3.83 -25.94
CA LEU A 421 0.07 -3.96 -25.88
C LEU A 421 -0.48 -3.87 -24.45
N ALA A 422 0.28 -4.33 -23.44
CA ALA A 422 -0.13 -4.27 -22.04
C ALA A 422 -0.21 -2.83 -21.47
N ARG A 423 0.48 -1.86 -22.08
CA ARG A 423 0.54 -0.47 -21.57
C ARG A 423 -0.61 0.42 -22.03
N GLU A 424 -1.27 0.08 -23.13
CA GLU A 424 -2.41 0.83 -23.66
C GLU A 424 -3.74 0.23 -23.17
N PRO A 425 -4.70 1.02 -22.65
CA PRO A 425 -5.91 0.49 -22.00
C PRO A 425 -6.75 -0.47 -22.87
N GLN A 426 -6.99 -0.13 -24.13
CA GLN A 426 -7.81 -0.95 -25.04
C GLN A 426 -7.05 -2.20 -25.49
N SER A 427 -5.79 -2.05 -25.89
CA SER A 427 -4.92 -3.16 -26.27
C SER A 427 -4.68 -4.14 -25.13
N ALA A 428 -4.56 -3.66 -23.89
CA ALA A 428 -4.43 -4.48 -22.70
C ALA A 428 -5.69 -5.33 -22.45
N ALA A 429 -6.89 -4.77 -22.68
CA ALA A 429 -8.15 -5.50 -22.57
C ALA A 429 -8.21 -6.66 -23.59
N LEU A 430 -7.81 -6.40 -24.83
CA LEU A 430 -7.76 -7.42 -25.87
C LEU A 430 -6.70 -8.49 -25.57
N LEU A 431 -5.54 -8.09 -25.05
CA LEU A 431 -4.47 -9.00 -24.65
C LEU A 431 -4.96 -9.97 -23.56
N VAL A 432 -5.72 -9.48 -22.59
CA VAL A 432 -6.37 -10.32 -21.57
C VAL A 432 -7.36 -11.30 -22.19
N CYS A 433 -8.24 -10.84 -23.08
CA CYS A 433 -9.16 -11.75 -23.78
C CYS A 433 -8.40 -12.79 -24.62
N ALA A 434 -7.33 -12.38 -25.30
CA ALA A 434 -6.51 -13.25 -26.13
C ALA A 434 -5.76 -14.32 -25.32
N MET A 435 -5.38 -14.04 -24.07
CA MET A 435 -4.78 -15.03 -23.17
C MET A 435 -5.76 -16.14 -22.73
N VAL A 436 -7.07 -15.87 -22.78
CA VAL A 436 -8.14 -16.82 -22.42
C VAL A 436 -8.59 -17.63 -23.63
N CYS A 437 -8.49 -17.09 -24.84
CA CYS A 437 -8.93 -17.80 -26.04
C CYS A 437 -8.13 -19.09 -26.27
N ASP A 438 -8.84 -20.20 -26.45
CA ASP A 438 -8.24 -21.46 -26.89
C ASP A 438 -8.08 -21.44 -28.42
N GLN A 439 -6.83 -21.44 -28.88
CA GLN A 439 -6.51 -21.46 -30.31
C GLN A 439 -6.43 -22.88 -30.89
N SER A 440 -6.61 -23.92 -30.08
CA SER A 440 -6.48 -25.32 -30.52
C SER A 440 -7.61 -25.78 -31.45
N GLN A 441 -8.83 -25.25 -31.27
CA GLN A 441 -10.01 -25.58 -32.06
C GLN A 441 -10.49 -24.39 -32.90
N ALA A 442 -10.32 -24.47 -34.23
CA ALA A 442 -10.61 -23.37 -35.14
C ALA A 442 -12.06 -22.84 -35.07
N ALA A 443 -13.06 -23.73 -34.96
CA ALA A 443 -14.47 -23.32 -34.87
C ALA A 443 -14.79 -22.57 -33.57
N GLN A 444 -14.21 -23.02 -32.46
CA GLN A 444 -14.40 -22.43 -31.14
C GLN A 444 -13.65 -21.10 -31.01
N ALA A 445 -12.42 -21.04 -31.52
CA ALA A 445 -11.63 -19.82 -31.62
C ALA A 445 -12.38 -18.74 -32.43
N GLN A 446 -13.02 -19.12 -33.55
CA GLN A 446 -13.78 -18.17 -34.36
C GLN A 446 -15.03 -17.63 -33.63
N GLN A 447 -15.72 -18.48 -32.86
CA GLN A 447 -16.86 -18.07 -32.05
C GLN A 447 -16.44 -17.13 -30.91
N GLN A 448 -15.36 -17.44 -30.20
CA GLN A 448 -14.78 -16.59 -29.15
C GLN A 448 -14.33 -15.23 -29.70
N GLN A 449 -13.69 -15.20 -30.87
CA GLN A 449 -13.30 -13.95 -31.53
C GLN A 449 -14.51 -13.09 -31.89
N GLN A 450 -15.57 -13.67 -32.46
CA GLN A 450 -16.80 -12.93 -32.77
C GLN A 450 -17.45 -12.35 -31.51
N GLN A 451 -17.37 -13.05 -30.38
CA GLN A 451 -17.92 -12.58 -29.11
C GLN A 451 -17.17 -11.35 -28.58
N ILE A 452 -15.83 -11.34 -28.68
CA ILE A 452 -15.01 -10.16 -28.32
C ILE A 452 -15.34 -8.96 -29.21
N LEU A 453 -15.48 -9.18 -30.53
CA LEU A 453 -15.84 -8.12 -31.48
C LEU A 453 -17.24 -7.56 -31.23
N ARG A 454 -18.21 -8.42 -30.89
CA ARG A 454 -19.57 -7.98 -30.52
C ARG A 454 -19.61 -7.16 -29.24
N ALA A 455 -18.68 -7.38 -28.33
CA ALA A 455 -18.54 -6.55 -27.15
C ALA A 455 -17.98 -5.15 -27.48
N GLY A 456 -17.54 -4.87 -28.71
CA GLY A 456 -17.07 -3.53 -29.07
C GLY A 456 -15.83 -3.09 -28.30
N LEU A 457 -15.03 -4.04 -27.80
CA LEU A 457 -13.79 -3.74 -27.07
C LEU A 457 -12.70 -3.20 -28.01
N ALA A 458 -12.67 -3.63 -29.28
CA ALA A 458 -11.86 -3.06 -30.36
C ALA A 458 -12.20 -3.68 -31.73
N ASP A 459 -11.50 -3.21 -32.77
CA ASP A 459 -11.60 -3.72 -34.15
C ASP A 459 -10.86 -5.06 -34.36
N ALA A 460 -11.23 -5.76 -35.43
CA ALA A 460 -10.68 -7.09 -35.78
C ALA A 460 -9.14 -7.09 -35.95
N THR A 461 -8.57 -6.00 -36.44
CA THR A 461 -7.12 -5.84 -36.62
C THR A 461 -6.37 -5.83 -35.28
N ALA A 462 -6.86 -5.07 -34.30
CA ALA A 462 -6.29 -4.99 -32.97
C ALA A 462 -6.41 -6.33 -32.22
N LEU A 463 -7.56 -7.00 -32.34
CA LEU A 463 -7.75 -8.33 -31.77
C LEU A 463 -6.74 -9.34 -32.34
N GLN A 464 -6.48 -9.27 -33.65
CA GLN A 464 -5.55 -10.20 -34.27
C GLN A 464 -4.09 -9.93 -33.89
N ALA A 465 -3.72 -8.67 -33.64
CA ALA A 465 -2.42 -8.33 -33.07
C ALA A 465 -2.26 -8.91 -31.65
N ALA A 466 -3.29 -8.74 -30.80
CA ALA A 466 -3.31 -9.29 -29.44
C ALA A 466 -3.22 -10.83 -29.43
N LEU A 467 -3.94 -11.51 -30.32
CA LEU A 467 -3.89 -12.98 -30.45
C LEU A 467 -2.50 -13.50 -30.86
N ARG A 468 -1.80 -12.77 -31.74
CA ARG A 468 -0.42 -13.12 -32.14
C ARG A 468 0.55 -12.92 -30.98
N ALA A 469 0.44 -11.80 -30.26
CA ALA A 469 1.26 -11.53 -29.09
C ALA A 469 1.01 -12.58 -28.00
N ALA A 470 -0.24 -12.97 -27.77
CA ALA A 470 -0.63 -13.97 -26.78
C ALA A 470 -0.11 -15.38 -27.10
N ALA A 471 0.01 -15.74 -28.38
CA ALA A 471 0.50 -17.05 -28.80
C ALA A 471 1.96 -17.33 -28.38
N GLY A 472 2.78 -16.28 -28.20
CA GLY A 472 4.16 -16.41 -27.76
C GLY A 472 4.36 -16.51 -26.24
N ILE A 473 3.27 -16.44 -25.45
CA ILE A 473 3.34 -16.35 -23.99
C ILE A 473 3.27 -17.75 -23.36
N SER A 474 4.31 -18.12 -22.63
CA SER A 474 4.31 -19.35 -21.81
C SER A 474 3.43 -19.22 -20.57
N ALA A 475 2.97 -20.34 -19.99
CA ALA A 475 2.08 -20.35 -18.82
C ALA A 475 2.60 -19.47 -17.66
N GLY A 476 3.90 -19.55 -17.34
CA GLY A 476 4.54 -18.78 -16.27
C GLY A 476 4.72 -17.28 -16.52
N GLN A 477 4.44 -16.80 -17.74
CA GLN A 477 4.55 -15.38 -18.12
C GLN A 477 3.21 -14.64 -18.13
N ARG A 478 2.08 -15.37 -18.09
CA ARG A 478 0.73 -14.78 -18.14
C ARG A 478 0.43 -13.89 -16.94
N LEU A 479 0.80 -14.33 -15.73
CA LEU A 479 0.56 -13.58 -14.51
C LEU A 479 1.40 -12.30 -14.41
N PRO A 480 2.73 -12.32 -14.65
CA PRO A 480 3.53 -11.09 -14.75
C PRO A 480 2.99 -10.10 -15.80
N LEU A 481 2.51 -10.60 -16.95
CA LEU A 481 1.93 -9.75 -17.97
C LEU A 481 0.59 -9.14 -17.54
N LEU A 482 -0.24 -9.91 -16.81
CA LEU A 482 -1.47 -9.39 -16.22
C LEU A 482 -1.19 -8.31 -15.16
N ASP A 483 -0.16 -8.51 -14.33
CA ASP A 483 0.28 -7.52 -13.34
C ASP A 483 0.75 -6.23 -14.03
N LEU A 484 1.48 -6.35 -15.15
CA LEU A 484 1.91 -5.22 -16.00
C LEU A 484 0.75 -4.51 -16.69
N ALA A 485 -0.26 -5.26 -17.17
CA ALA A 485 -1.42 -4.70 -17.84
C ALA A 485 -2.38 -3.98 -16.88
N MET A 486 -2.30 -4.26 -15.58
CA MET A 486 -3.28 -3.82 -14.60
C MET A 486 -3.45 -2.30 -14.50
N PRO A 487 -2.39 -1.46 -14.48
CA PRO A 487 -2.55 -0.01 -14.48
C PRO A 487 -3.30 0.51 -15.72
N ALA A 488 -3.01 -0.04 -16.91
CA ALA A 488 -3.70 0.31 -18.14
C ALA A 488 -5.18 -0.10 -18.11
N LEU A 489 -5.48 -1.32 -17.62
CA LEU A 489 -6.85 -1.81 -17.47
C LEU A 489 -7.67 -0.98 -16.47
N LYS A 490 -7.05 -0.49 -15.39
CA LYS A 490 -7.71 0.37 -14.40
C LYS A 490 -8.15 1.71 -14.99
N ARG A 491 -7.48 2.22 -16.04
CA ARG A 491 -7.85 3.45 -16.76
C ARG A 491 -9.09 3.31 -17.64
N LEU A 492 -9.53 2.10 -17.95
CA LEU A 492 -10.75 1.90 -18.73
C LEU A 492 -11.96 2.49 -18.00
N PRO A 493 -12.92 3.10 -18.72
CA PRO A 493 -14.19 3.53 -18.15
C PRO A 493 -14.87 2.39 -17.39
N GLU A 494 -15.60 2.72 -16.32
CA GLU A 494 -16.22 1.70 -15.45
C GLU A 494 -17.08 0.71 -16.24
N ASN A 495 -17.89 1.21 -17.18
CA ASN A 495 -18.72 0.38 -18.07
C ASN A 495 -17.86 -0.59 -18.91
N THR A 496 -16.73 -0.12 -19.43
CA THR A 496 -15.81 -0.94 -20.24
C THR A 496 -15.11 -1.99 -19.38
N ARG A 497 -14.74 -1.68 -18.13
CA ARG A 497 -14.19 -2.67 -17.19
C ARG A 497 -15.21 -3.77 -16.87
N GLN A 498 -16.46 -3.40 -16.60
CA GLN A 498 -17.54 -4.36 -16.36
C GLN A 498 -17.80 -5.23 -17.60
N GLN A 499 -17.71 -4.63 -18.79
CA GLN A 499 -17.83 -5.34 -20.05
C GLN A 499 -16.67 -6.30 -20.31
N LEU A 500 -15.43 -5.89 -20.00
CA LEU A 500 -14.26 -6.78 -20.06
C LEU A 500 -14.45 -7.99 -19.14
N LEU A 501 -14.85 -7.78 -17.90
CA LEU A 501 -15.11 -8.86 -16.94
C LEU A 501 -16.20 -9.82 -17.42
N SER A 502 -17.29 -9.31 -18.01
CA SER A 502 -18.36 -10.14 -18.53
C SER A 502 -17.95 -10.95 -19.77
N VAL A 503 -17.16 -10.35 -20.67
CA VAL A 503 -16.59 -11.04 -21.84
C VAL A 503 -15.65 -12.14 -21.41
N VAL A 504 -14.70 -11.85 -20.51
CA VAL A 504 -13.76 -12.85 -19.98
C VAL A 504 -14.50 -14.01 -19.32
N ALA A 505 -15.49 -13.72 -18.47
CA ALA A 505 -16.29 -14.77 -17.83
C ALA A 505 -17.03 -15.64 -18.86
N ALA A 506 -17.54 -15.05 -19.94
CA ALA A 506 -18.25 -15.78 -20.97
C ALA A 506 -17.30 -16.58 -21.89
N LEU A 507 -16.08 -16.10 -22.13
CA LEU A 507 -15.04 -16.84 -22.86
C LEU A 507 -14.62 -18.10 -22.09
N ILE A 508 -14.40 -17.97 -20.78
CA ILE A 508 -14.04 -19.09 -19.88
C ILE A 508 -15.17 -20.13 -19.79
N GLN A 509 -16.43 -19.71 -19.92
CA GLN A 509 -17.57 -20.63 -19.87
C GLN A 509 -17.88 -21.29 -21.23
N ALA A 510 -17.26 -20.85 -22.32
CA ALA A 510 -17.65 -21.21 -23.68
C ALA A 510 -17.43 -22.70 -23.99
N ASP A 511 -16.46 -23.36 -23.35
CA ASP A 511 -16.14 -24.77 -23.51
C ASP A 511 -16.75 -25.67 -22.41
N GLY A 512 -17.46 -25.06 -21.45
CA GLY A 512 -18.04 -25.74 -20.30
C GLY A 512 -17.02 -26.30 -19.30
N ARG A 513 -15.73 -25.93 -19.39
CA ARG A 513 -14.65 -26.41 -18.52
C ARG A 513 -13.76 -25.23 -18.10
N VAL A 514 -13.74 -24.92 -16.82
CA VAL A 514 -12.82 -23.90 -16.29
C VAL A 514 -11.48 -24.56 -15.98
N SER A 515 -10.41 -24.14 -16.67
CA SER A 515 -9.05 -24.51 -16.30
C SER A 515 -8.56 -23.73 -15.07
N GLU A 516 -7.57 -24.27 -14.36
CA GLU A 516 -6.96 -23.59 -13.22
C GLU A 516 -6.39 -22.22 -13.59
N THR A 517 -5.75 -22.11 -14.76
CA THR A 517 -5.18 -20.84 -15.25
C THR A 517 -6.24 -19.79 -15.55
N GLU A 518 -7.37 -20.19 -16.14
CA GLU A 518 -8.49 -19.29 -16.41
C GLU A 518 -9.14 -18.82 -15.12
N PHE A 519 -9.29 -19.73 -14.15
CA PHE A 519 -9.78 -19.41 -12.82
C PHE A 519 -8.88 -18.37 -12.12
N VAL A 520 -7.56 -18.57 -12.13
CA VAL A 520 -6.59 -17.62 -11.56
C VAL A 520 -6.71 -16.25 -12.22
N LEU A 521 -6.72 -16.21 -13.56
CA LEU A 521 -6.80 -14.96 -14.32
C LEU A 521 -8.10 -14.21 -14.00
N GLN A 522 -9.23 -14.91 -14.03
CA GLN A 522 -10.54 -14.34 -13.73
C GLN A 522 -10.62 -13.80 -12.30
N ALA A 523 -10.14 -14.55 -11.31
CA ALA A 523 -10.16 -14.13 -9.91
C ALA A 523 -9.37 -12.82 -9.71
N ILE A 524 -8.18 -12.71 -10.31
CA ILE A 524 -7.33 -11.51 -10.21
C ILE A 524 -7.99 -10.32 -10.90
N LEU A 525 -8.52 -10.51 -12.11
CA LEU A 525 -9.22 -9.46 -12.86
C LEU A 525 -10.42 -8.93 -12.11
N GLU A 526 -11.29 -9.81 -11.61
CA GLU A 526 -12.47 -9.42 -10.86
C GLU A 526 -12.11 -8.65 -9.61
N GLN A 527 -11.10 -9.11 -8.88
CA GLN A 527 -10.71 -8.45 -7.65
C GLN A 527 -10.10 -7.07 -7.87
N ARG A 528 -9.36 -6.86 -8.97
CA ARG A 528 -8.62 -5.62 -9.20
C ARG A 528 -9.37 -4.60 -10.05
N LEU A 529 -10.28 -5.03 -10.91
CA LEU A 529 -11.03 -4.17 -11.83
C LEU A 529 -12.49 -3.93 -11.42
N ASN A 530 -13.01 -4.68 -10.45
CA ASN A 530 -14.36 -4.44 -9.94
C ASN A 530 -14.47 -2.99 -9.41
N PRO A 531 -15.58 -2.28 -9.69
CA PRO A 531 -15.80 -0.92 -9.17
C PRO A 531 -15.64 -0.79 -7.65
N GLN A 532 -15.95 -1.86 -6.92
CA GLN A 532 -15.82 -1.90 -5.46
C GLN A 532 -14.47 -2.41 -4.97
N ALA A 533 -13.57 -2.80 -5.88
CA ALA A 533 -12.24 -3.26 -5.54
C ALA A 533 -11.59 -2.26 -4.57
N ALA A 534 -11.71 -0.94 -4.87
CA ALA A 534 -11.11 0.19 -4.14
C ALA A 534 -11.38 0.22 -2.63
N ARG A 535 -12.45 -0.46 -2.22
CA ARG A 535 -13.05 -0.33 -0.90
C ARG A 535 -12.53 -1.40 0.03
N ALA A 536 -12.32 -1.01 1.28
CA ALA A 536 -11.98 -1.97 2.32
C ALA A 536 -13.05 -3.07 2.45
N VAL A 537 -12.63 -4.33 2.24
CA VAL A 537 -13.50 -5.50 2.44
C VAL A 537 -13.93 -5.59 3.90
N LYS A 538 -15.25 -5.70 4.12
CA LYS A 538 -15.82 -5.83 5.47
C LYS A 538 -15.49 -7.21 6.05
N VAL A 539 -14.81 -7.21 7.19
CA VAL A 539 -14.56 -8.44 7.96
C VAL A 539 -15.88 -8.95 8.55
N ARG A 540 -16.24 -10.19 8.22
CA ARG A 540 -17.43 -10.87 8.76
C ARG A 540 -17.08 -12.08 9.63
N TYR A 541 -15.92 -12.70 9.40
CA TYR A 541 -15.49 -13.92 10.07
C TYR A 541 -14.21 -13.67 10.85
N ALA A 542 -14.19 -13.99 12.14
CA ALA A 542 -13.01 -13.79 13.00
C ALA A 542 -11.96 -14.89 12.82
N ASP A 543 -12.40 -16.11 12.52
CA ASP A 543 -11.60 -17.32 12.38
C ASP A 543 -12.09 -18.17 11.18
N LEU A 544 -11.35 -19.25 10.91
CA LEU A 544 -11.65 -20.17 9.79
C LEU A 544 -12.78 -21.15 10.08
N VAL A 545 -13.11 -21.40 11.35
CA VAL A 545 -14.09 -22.40 11.80
C VAL A 545 -15.45 -22.28 11.09
N PRO A 546 -16.08 -21.09 10.97
CA PRO A 546 -17.37 -20.95 10.26
C PRO A 546 -17.27 -21.21 8.76
N LEU A 547 -16.06 -21.16 8.18
CA LEU A 547 -15.78 -21.35 6.76
C LEU A 547 -15.13 -22.71 6.47
N ARG A 548 -15.40 -23.72 7.29
CA ARG A 548 -14.77 -25.05 7.16
C ARG A 548 -14.92 -25.65 5.76
N LYS A 549 -16.10 -25.54 5.16
CA LYS A 549 -16.40 -26.13 3.84
C LYS A 549 -15.64 -25.40 2.73
N GLU A 550 -15.59 -24.08 2.82
CA GLU A 550 -14.90 -23.18 1.91
C GLU A 550 -13.39 -23.41 1.97
N VAL A 551 -12.84 -23.58 3.18
CA VAL A 551 -11.43 -23.94 3.39
C VAL A 551 -11.12 -25.30 2.78
N ALA A 552 -11.93 -26.32 3.02
CA ALA A 552 -11.74 -27.66 2.43
C ALA A 552 -11.73 -27.61 0.89
N LEU A 553 -12.64 -26.83 0.31
CA LEU A 553 -12.76 -26.65 -1.13
C LEU A 553 -11.50 -26.02 -1.74
N VAL A 554 -10.98 -24.95 -1.13
CA VAL A 554 -9.76 -24.27 -1.61
C VAL A 554 -8.51 -25.12 -1.39
N LEU A 555 -8.40 -25.81 -0.25
CA LEU A 555 -7.27 -26.71 0.01
C LEU A 555 -7.25 -27.88 -0.98
N SER A 556 -8.40 -28.30 -1.49
CA SER A 556 -8.49 -29.38 -2.47
C SER A 556 -7.86 -29.04 -3.84
N LEU A 557 -7.54 -27.77 -4.13
CA LEU A 557 -6.86 -27.34 -5.36
C LEU A 557 -5.35 -27.67 -5.40
N VAL A 558 -4.73 -27.80 -4.22
CA VAL A 558 -3.27 -27.91 -4.08
C VAL A 558 -2.72 -29.30 -4.40
N PRO A 559 -3.34 -30.42 -3.92
CA PRO A 559 -2.78 -31.75 -4.06
C PRO A 559 -2.54 -32.19 -5.51
N GLN A 560 -1.42 -32.87 -5.75
CA GLN A 560 -1.03 -33.42 -7.07
C GLN A 560 -0.74 -34.92 -6.98
N GLY A 561 -0.65 -35.59 -8.12
CA GLY A 561 -0.39 -37.03 -8.20
C GLY A 561 -1.67 -37.88 -8.30
N ASP A 562 -1.58 -39.12 -7.85
CA ASP A 562 -2.70 -40.08 -7.82
C ASP A 562 -3.64 -39.82 -6.62
N ALA A 563 -4.83 -40.43 -6.65
CA ALA A 563 -5.89 -40.13 -5.67
C ALA A 563 -5.45 -40.39 -4.21
N ALA A 564 -4.69 -41.46 -3.97
CA ALA A 564 -4.18 -41.78 -2.64
C ALA A 564 -3.21 -40.69 -2.13
N THR A 565 -2.29 -40.25 -2.98
CA THR A 565 -1.34 -39.21 -2.60
C THR A 565 -2.01 -37.85 -2.45
N ARG A 566 -2.99 -37.52 -3.32
CA ARG A 566 -3.78 -36.28 -3.19
C ARG A 566 -4.50 -36.20 -1.85
N GLN A 567 -5.14 -37.30 -1.44
CA GLN A 567 -5.86 -37.36 -0.16
C GLN A 567 -4.90 -37.30 1.05
N GLN A 568 -3.72 -37.92 0.94
CA GLN A 568 -2.69 -37.83 1.98
C GLN A 568 -2.17 -36.39 2.15
N MET A 569 -1.90 -35.69 1.04
CA MET A 569 -1.51 -34.28 1.06
C MET A 569 -2.60 -33.43 1.73
N PHE A 570 -3.86 -33.58 1.31
CA PHE A 570 -4.98 -32.87 1.94
C PHE A 570 -5.02 -33.07 3.46
N MET A 571 -4.83 -34.31 3.93
CA MET A 571 -4.82 -34.62 5.35
C MET A 571 -3.64 -33.99 6.11
N GLN A 572 -2.48 -33.81 5.49
CA GLN A 572 -1.35 -33.10 6.09
C GLN A 572 -1.61 -31.59 6.21
N GLY A 573 -2.23 -30.98 5.19
CA GLY A 573 -2.73 -29.61 5.27
C GLY A 573 -3.79 -29.45 6.36
N ALA A 574 -4.75 -30.37 6.42
CA ALA A 574 -5.78 -30.41 7.46
C ALA A 574 -5.20 -30.53 8.88
N ALA A 575 -4.14 -31.31 9.07
CA ALA A 575 -3.48 -31.49 10.37
C ALA A 575 -2.80 -30.20 10.88
N SER A 576 -2.42 -29.29 9.98
CA SER A 576 -1.93 -27.95 10.35
C SER A 576 -3.03 -27.02 10.88
N LEU A 577 -4.27 -27.34 10.51
CA LEU A 577 -5.48 -26.59 10.76
C LEU A 577 -6.34 -27.29 11.83
N ARG A 578 -5.72 -27.69 12.95
CA ARG A 578 -6.33 -28.56 13.99
C ARG A 578 -7.70 -28.08 14.49
N ASN A 579 -7.92 -26.77 14.55
CA ASN A 579 -9.18 -26.17 15.01
C ASN A 579 -10.37 -26.42 14.06
N LEU A 580 -10.12 -26.75 12.78
CA LEU A 580 -11.18 -26.98 11.79
C LEU A 580 -11.68 -28.42 11.75
N GLN A 581 -10.94 -29.38 12.32
CA GLN A 581 -11.30 -30.80 12.34
C GLN A 581 -11.69 -31.36 10.96
N LEU A 582 -10.94 -30.98 9.93
CA LEU A 582 -11.12 -31.47 8.56
C LEU A 582 -10.84 -32.97 8.50
N GLN A 583 -11.71 -33.70 7.80
CA GLN A 583 -11.63 -35.15 7.62
C GLN A 583 -11.31 -35.50 6.17
N ALA A 584 -10.85 -36.73 5.94
CA ALA A 584 -10.50 -37.21 4.61
C ALA A 584 -11.71 -37.23 3.63
N THR A 585 -12.94 -37.21 4.16
CA THR A 585 -14.19 -37.10 3.40
C THR A 585 -14.51 -35.69 2.93
N ASP A 586 -13.85 -34.67 3.51
CA ASP A 586 -14.03 -33.27 3.10
C ASP A 586 -13.19 -32.94 1.85
N TRP A 587 -12.27 -33.83 1.46
CA TRP A 587 -11.48 -33.68 0.24
C TRP A 587 -12.34 -33.91 -1.00
N ILE A 588 -12.24 -33.00 -1.96
CA ILE A 588 -12.90 -33.10 -3.25
C ILE A 588 -11.83 -33.33 -4.32
N ASN A 589 -12.07 -34.29 -5.21
CA ASN A 589 -11.13 -34.55 -6.30
C ASN A 589 -11.05 -33.31 -7.21
N PRO A 590 -9.85 -32.77 -7.52
CA PRO A 590 -9.68 -31.65 -8.45
C PRO A 590 -10.44 -31.77 -9.77
N ASP A 591 -10.52 -32.99 -10.32
CA ASP A 591 -11.20 -33.26 -11.59
C ASP A 591 -12.74 -33.14 -11.50
N GLN A 592 -13.28 -33.05 -10.29
CA GLN A 592 -14.72 -32.89 -9.98
C GLN A 592 -15.02 -31.55 -9.29
N LEU A 593 -14.04 -30.65 -9.15
CA LEU A 593 -14.24 -29.36 -8.51
C LEU A 593 -15.13 -28.47 -9.37
N ASP A 594 -16.19 -27.95 -8.75
CA ASP A 594 -16.94 -26.83 -9.30
C ASP A 594 -16.19 -25.53 -9.02
N TYR A 595 -15.53 -24.99 -10.05
CA TYR A 595 -14.79 -23.73 -9.95
C TYR A 595 -15.67 -22.53 -9.62
N GLN A 596 -16.99 -22.57 -9.90
CA GLN A 596 -17.90 -21.52 -9.42
C GLN A 596 -18.06 -21.56 -7.91
N ALA A 597 -18.18 -22.76 -7.32
CA ALA A 597 -18.18 -22.94 -5.88
C ALA A 597 -16.84 -22.50 -5.25
N VAL A 598 -15.71 -22.81 -5.89
CA VAL A 598 -14.37 -22.36 -5.44
C VAL A 598 -14.30 -20.83 -5.41
N ARG A 599 -14.80 -20.17 -6.46
CA ARG A 599 -14.86 -18.71 -6.53
C ARG A 599 -15.70 -18.11 -5.41
N ALA A 600 -16.89 -18.67 -5.17
CA ALA A 600 -17.75 -18.25 -4.07
C ALA A 600 -17.08 -18.45 -2.71
N ALA A 601 -16.35 -19.56 -2.52
CA ALA A 601 -15.57 -19.82 -1.33
C ALA A 601 -14.46 -18.78 -1.12
N LEU A 602 -13.68 -18.45 -2.15
CA LEU A 602 -12.64 -17.40 -2.07
C LEU A 602 -13.23 -16.03 -1.72
N ALA A 603 -14.40 -15.67 -2.28
CA ALA A 603 -15.08 -14.42 -1.94
C ALA A 603 -15.55 -14.36 -0.47
N GLN A 604 -15.92 -15.50 0.14
CA GLN A 604 -16.20 -15.58 1.57
C GLN A 604 -14.92 -15.54 2.40
N LEU A 605 -13.87 -16.25 1.99
CA LEU A 605 -12.57 -16.25 2.64
C LEU A 605 -11.91 -14.86 2.60
N ASN A 606 -12.16 -14.03 1.58
CA ASN A 606 -11.68 -12.64 1.58
C ASN A 606 -12.32 -11.80 2.71
N GLN A 607 -13.49 -12.18 3.22
CA GLN A 607 -14.16 -11.53 4.35
C GLN A 607 -13.66 -12.02 5.72
N LEU A 608 -12.63 -12.88 5.76
CA LEU A 608 -11.94 -13.26 6.98
C LEU A 608 -11.17 -12.09 7.60
N ALA A 609 -11.05 -12.13 8.93
CA ALA A 609 -10.13 -11.27 9.64
C ALA A 609 -8.70 -11.50 9.13
N PRO A 610 -7.88 -10.45 8.99
CA PRO A 610 -6.53 -10.59 8.42
C PRO A 610 -5.61 -11.60 9.13
N LEU A 611 -5.86 -11.98 10.41
CA LEU A 611 -5.07 -13.03 11.10
C LEU A 611 -5.50 -14.45 10.76
N ALA A 612 -6.71 -14.64 10.27
CA ALA A 612 -7.22 -15.96 9.92
C ALA A 612 -6.79 -16.37 8.51
N LYS A 613 -6.60 -15.40 7.61
CA LYS A 613 -6.18 -15.64 6.21
C LYS A 613 -4.85 -16.42 6.10
N PRO A 614 -3.79 -16.12 6.88
CA PRO A 614 -2.52 -16.83 6.76
C PRO A 614 -2.57 -18.29 7.23
N MET A 615 -3.52 -18.65 8.10
CA MET A 615 -3.70 -20.05 8.49
C MET A 615 -4.10 -20.91 7.28
N LEU A 616 -4.93 -20.38 6.38
CA LEU A 616 -5.28 -21.05 5.12
C LEU A 616 -4.04 -21.30 4.27
N ILE A 617 -3.19 -20.27 4.09
CA ILE A 617 -1.98 -20.38 3.28
C ILE A 617 -0.97 -21.35 3.91
N ARG A 618 -0.87 -21.40 5.23
CA ARG A 618 -0.06 -22.40 5.93
C ARG A 618 -0.51 -23.83 5.60
N GLY A 619 -1.83 -24.06 5.60
CA GLY A 619 -2.40 -25.34 5.15
C GLY A 619 -1.95 -25.69 3.73
N MET A 620 -2.01 -24.72 2.81
CA MET A 620 -1.56 -24.89 1.42
C MET A 620 -0.06 -25.23 1.31
N LEU A 621 0.79 -24.50 2.04
CA LEU A 621 2.23 -24.72 2.04
C LEU A 621 2.63 -26.08 2.59
N GLN A 622 1.96 -26.53 3.65
CA GLN A 622 2.24 -27.83 4.25
C GLN A 622 1.87 -28.98 3.32
N MET A 623 0.85 -28.82 2.48
CA MET A 623 0.54 -29.76 1.41
C MET A 623 1.61 -29.76 0.31
N ALA A 624 2.10 -28.59 -0.09
CA ALA A 624 3.13 -28.47 -1.12
C ALA A 624 4.49 -29.04 -0.66
N GLN A 625 4.83 -28.91 0.62
CA GLN A 625 6.08 -29.41 1.21
C GLN A 625 6.22 -30.93 1.12
N ALA A 626 5.12 -31.64 1.29
CA ALA A 626 5.10 -33.10 1.37
C ALA A 626 5.68 -33.83 0.16
N GLN A 627 5.85 -33.15 -0.97
CA GLN A 627 6.36 -33.73 -2.22
C GLN A 627 7.54 -32.97 -2.83
N ASN A 628 8.19 -32.03 -2.13
CA ASN A 628 9.17 -31.13 -2.76
C ASN A 628 8.58 -30.32 -3.95
N SER A 629 7.25 -30.14 -3.98
CA SER A 629 6.56 -29.46 -5.09
C SER A 629 6.48 -27.93 -4.91
N LEU A 630 7.15 -27.37 -3.88
CA LEU A 630 7.24 -25.92 -3.72
C LEU A 630 7.93 -25.25 -4.90
N SER A 631 8.93 -25.88 -5.49
CA SER A 631 9.63 -25.34 -6.66
C SER A 631 8.80 -25.43 -7.96
N SER A 632 7.59 -25.99 -7.91
CA SER A 632 6.72 -26.09 -9.08
C SER A 632 6.06 -24.74 -9.40
N ALA A 633 6.19 -24.31 -10.66
CA ALA A 633 5.54 -23.10 -11.16
C ALA A 633 4.02 -23.08 -10.89
N ARG A 634 3.35 -24.24 -11.01
CA ARG A 634 1.91 -24.39 -10.72
C ARG A 634 1.58 -24.05 -9.27
N THR A 635 2.38 -24.54 -8.32
CA THR A 635 2.15 -24.30 -6.89
C THR A 635 2.29 -22.81 -6.56
N HIS A 636 3.30 -22.15 -7.14
CA HIS A 636 3.49 -20.70 -6.99
C HIS A 636 2.33 -19.91 -7.59
N GLU A 637 1.87 -20.25 -8.79
CA GLU A 637 0.73 -19.58 -9.43
C GLU A 637 -0.57 -19.74 -8.64
N LEU A 638 -0.86 -20.94 -8.16
CA LEU A 638 -2.04 -21.20 -7.33
C LEU A 638 -1.98 -20.47 -5.99
N LEU A 639 -0.79 -20.42 -5.37
CA LEU A 639 -0.64 -19.72 -4.09
C LEU A 639 -0.77 -18.20 -4.29
N ARG A 640 -0.18 -17.65 -5.36
CA ARG A 640 -0.37 -16.24 -5.73
C ARG A 640 -1.81 -15.91 -6.04
N SER A 641 -2.54 -16.79 -6.72
CA SER A 641 -3.94 -16.55 -7.08
C SER A 641 -4.85 -16.56 -5.86
N VAL A 642 -4.65 -17.50 -4.93
CA VAL A 642 -5.40 -17.54 -3.67
C VAL A 642 -5.05 -16.34 -2.80
N CYS A 643 -3.76 -16.02 -2.65
CA CYS A 643 -3.29 -14.82 -1.93
C CYS A 643 -3.89 -13.54 -2.52
N ALA A 644 -3.86 -13.41 -3.85
CA ALA A 644 -4.53 -12.33 -4.55
C ALA A 644 -6.02 -12.33 -4.16
N ALA A 645 -6.77 -13.41 -4.44
CA ALA A 645 -8.22 -13.54 -4.20
C ALA A 645 -8.68 -13.19 -2.78
N ILE A 646 -7.83 -13.42 -1.77
CA ILE A 646 -8.12 -13.11 -0.37
C ILE A 646 -7.42 -11.84 0.14
N ASP A 647 -6.88 -10.98 -0.73
CA ASP A 647 -6.18 -9.73 -0.38
C ASP A 647 -5.09 -9.94 0.68
N MET A 648 -4.18 -10.89 0.43
CA MET A 648 -3.07 -11.26 1.30
C MET A 648 -1.75 -11.23 0.52
N PRO A 649 -0.66 -10.66 1.07
CA PRO A 649 0.64 -10.68 0.41
C PRO A 649 1.09 -12.12 0.20
N VAL A 650 1.76 -12.39 -0.92
CA VAL A 650 2.36 -13.70 -1.18
C VAL A 650 3.44 -13.91 -0.11
N PRO A 651 3.33 -14.94 0.74
CA PRO A 651 4.30 -15.15 1.79
C PRO A 651 5.68 -15.53 1.26
N ASP A 652 6.71 -15.19 2.03
CA ASP A 652 8.08 -15.65 1.82
C ASP A 652 8.17 -17.17 2.09
N LEU A 653 8.17 -17.94 1.01
CA LEU A 653 8.09 -19.40 1.03
C LEU A 653 9.27 -20.03 1.79
N PRO A 654 10.55 -19.64 1.53
CA PRO A 654 11.69 -20.04 2.35
C PRO A 654 11.57 -19.72 3.84
N ALA A 655 11.12 -18.52 4.21
CA ALA A 655 11.01 -18.13 5.62
C ALA A 655 9.90 -18.91 6.35
N MET A 656 8.78 -19.20 5.67
CA MET A 656 7.72 -20.04 6.23
C MET A 656 8.12 -21.52 6.33
N LEU A 657 8.97 -22.03 5.43
CA LEU A 657 9.52 -23.40 5.47
C LEU A 657 10.45 -23.64 6.65
N GLN A 658 11.38 -22.71 6.92
CA GLN A 658 12.36 -22.82 8.02
C GLN A 658 11.71 -22.77 9.40
N ASP A 659 10.57 -22.10 9.51
CA ASP A 659 9.77 -22.02 10.74
C ASP A 659 8.87 -23.25 10.96
N MET A 660 8.83 -24.20 10.01
CA MET A 660 8.02 -25.42 10.04
C MET A 660 8.84 -26.69 10.35
N SER A 661 10.17 -26.66 10.16
CA SER A 661 11.13 -27.65 10.65
C SER A 661 11.51 -27.39 12.10
#